data_AF-A0A6J1W4X1-F1
#
_entry.id   AF-A0A6J1W4X1-F1
#
_cell.length_a   1.000
_cell.length_b   1.000
_cell.length_c   1.000
_cell.angle_alpha   90.00
_cell.angle_beta   90.00
_cell.angle_gamma   90.00
#
_symmetry.space_group_name_H-M   'P 1'
#
loop_
_entity.id
_entity.type
_entity.pdbx_description
1 polymer ?
#
loop_
_entity_poly.entity_id
_entity_poly.type
_entity_poly.pdbx_seq_one_letter_code
_entity_poly.pdbx_strand_id
1 'polypeptide(L)'
;MPQILATIILSASVSNVSLSVQLGDTPPFALGFNSISMDYQHLRPQSVHQRAVLAVDHFCWRVGADSHIQRAPHPPNMHVWGEAFILDSFNLQGSYNQPLGTSSTHADTLFLDCTLRGLQLESSDACTDCLSRLLLLLRPQDPGPPDPLEEPPPTLGEEFGVLWKVDLKVEDVNLFTLSSLAGATELRVDTLTTLGSAESCTISIQGVALSLVKSLAEKMQPCCKAPAIPSPVAGLAALCLTYRSSIRSLEVQCGEHLTLLWSLATHMYLFEHLLATRRCFETLQSLLSPAKPTSATLPRQGPEGRLPAQDGAPFPEGPAPRRLLGLTLEFSSLKVTAFVSESRYLSLAAERLLLNRHGASLHAYCPGLVAGFDGNSILVLKEVELQALPELEEMILHRGPFPNLCTLRNRVWALSCASVAVEFPYQYDFSATLDEALGVQKWLRGLHGRKAAASEAPPGPLPPDLLLKVQHFSWVFLDDVFEVKLRDNYELMKDESKESAKRLHLLDAKVAALRKQHGELLPARKIEELYASLEKKNIEIYLQRSHRLYANTPMRKALITWTLCGLELAALADEAFSGAERVLQQIRDMDAASPFPPEGLELLTHWCRMVKGSVKTFFVRIRDYPRYLFEIRDWRLSGRLAGAETPGQPCSRRRQKLELGAPWGPVTVERNMPPLKFYHDFCSEVYQFTIVWGPCWDPAWTLIGQAIDLLTKPSEDPSPPLPWWDKSRLLL
;
A
#
# COMPACT_ATOMS: atom_id res chain seq x y z
N MET A 1 46.70 1.49 35.69
CA MET A 1 47.24 1.12 34.37
C MET A 1 48.53 1.90 34.11
N PRO A 2 49.65 1.26 33.75
CA PRO A 2 50.87 1.97 33.38
C PRO A 2 50.59 2.82 32.12
N GLN A 3 50.88 4.13 32.18
CA GLN A 3 50.69 5.02 31.05
C GLN A 3 51.83 4.80 30.04
N ILE A 4 51.51 4.20 28.90
CA ILE A 4 52.48 4.07 27.82
C ILE A 4 52.76 5.48 27.25
N LEU A 5 54.02 5.90 27.31
CA LEU A 5 54.50 7.22 26.88
C LEU A 5 55.12 7.21 25.47
N ALA A 6 55.20 6.05 24.82
CA ALA A 6 55.87 5.85 23.53
C ALA A 6 54.87 5.80 22.37
N THR A 7 55.33 6.24 21.18
CA THR A 7 54.60 5.98 19.92
C THR A 7 54.64 4.49 19.62
N ILE A 8 53.49 3.86 19.43
CA ILE A 8 53.39 2.44 19.05
C ILE A 8 52.88 2.36 17.61
N ILE A 9 53.58 1.60 16.77
CA ILE A 9 53.12 1.23 15.43
C ILE A 9 53.14 -0.30 15.37
N LEU A 10 51.99 -0.92 15.12
CA LEU A 10 51.80 -2.36 14.97
C LEU A 10 51.22 -2.63 13.58
N SER A 11 51.89 -3.42 12.76
CA SER A 11 51.33 -3.91 11.48
C SER A 11 51.33 -5.44 11.49
N ALA A 12 50.19 -6.06 11.20
CA ALA A 12 50.06 -7.51 11.05
C ALA A 12 49.36 -7.81 9.72
N SER A 13 49.85 -8.79 8.96
CA SER A 13 49.15 -9.26 7.75
C SER A 13 49.20 -10.78 7.62
N VAL A 14 48.10 -11.36 7.16
CA VAL A 14 47.93 -12.80 6.89
C VAL A 14 47.35 -12.94 5.50
N SER A 15 47.87 -13.84 4.67
CA SER A 15 47.40 -14.00 3.28
C SER A 15 47.28 -15.47 2.87
N ASN A 16 46.43 -15.73 1.87
CA ASN A 16 46.21 -17.02 1.22
C ASN A 16 45.85 -18.15 2.19
N VAL A 17 44.90 -17.90 3.09
CA VAL A 17 44.42 -18.92 4.04
C VAL A 17 43.19 -19.59 3.45
N SER A 18 43.19 -20.92 3.44
CA SER A 18 42.04 -21.75 3.11
C SER A 18 41.90 -22.85 4.15
N LEU A 19 40.75 -22.89 4.82
CA LEU A 19 40.39 -23.86 5.83
C LEU A 19 39.19 -24.67 5.32
N SER A 20 39.28 -26.00 5.35
CA SER A 20 38.14 -26.88 5.10
C SER A 20 37.86 -27.66 6.38
N VAL A 21 36.61 -27.63 6.83
CA VAL A 21 36.18 -28.21 8.11
C VAL A 21 34.99 -29.13 7.87
N GLN A 22 35.06 -30.33 8.44
CA GLN A 22 33.96 -31.30 8.45
C GLN A 22 33.69 -31.72 9.90
N LEU A 23 32.54 -31.31 10.44
CA LEU A 23 32.16 -31.57 11.84
C LEU A 23 31.16 -32.72 11.95
N GLY A 24 31.62 -33.97 12.00
CA GLY A 24 30.72 -35.14 12.10
C GLY A 24 29.70 -35.20 10.94
N ASP A 25 28.40 -35.35 11.25
CA ASP A 25 27.34 -35.51 10.24
C ASP A 25 26.86 -34.20 9.55
N THR A 26 27.48 -33.04 9.78
CA THR A 26 27.11 -31.81 9.04
C THR A 26 27.70 -31.78 7.63
N PRO A 27 27.05 -31.10 6.68
CA PRO A 27 27.67 -30.79 5.40
C PRO A 27 29.04 -30.11 5.61
N PRO A 28 30.06 -30.47 4.81
CA PRO A 28 31.36 -29.83 4.92
C PRO A 28 31.25 -28.35 4.55
N PHE A 29 32.08 -27.52 5.19
CA PHE A 29 32.19 -26.11 4.85
C PHE A 29 33.67 -25.71 4.71
N ALA A 30 33.91 -24.65 3.96
CA ALA A 30 35.24 -24.10 3.76
C ALA A 30 35.23 -22.58 3.92
N LEU A 31 36.29 -22.06 4.52
CA LEU A 31 36.53 -20.65 4.76
C LEU A 31 37.84 -20.28 4.10
N GLY A 32 37.87 -19.20 3.33
CA GLY A 32 39.09 -18.72 2.69
C GLY A 32 39.15 -17.21 2.62
N PHE A 33 40.36 -16.66 2.71
CA PHE A 33 40.61 -15.24 2.44
C PHE A 33 41.94 -15.01 1.72
N ASN A 34 41.98 -14.00 0.83
CA ASN A 34 43.19 -13.66 0.10
C ASN A 34 44.18 -12.89 0.97
N SER A 35 43.75 -11.84 1.65
CA SER A 35 44.60 -11.14 2.62
C SER A 35 43.79 -10.43 3.71
N ILE A 36 44.35 -10.36 4.91
CA ILE A 36 43.87 -9.55 6.03
C ILE A 36 45.08 -8.77 6.54
N SER A 37 45.01 -7.44 6.55
CA SER A 37 46.04 -6.56 7.11
C SER A 37 45.46 -5.65 8.17
N MET A 38 46.16 -5.51 9.29
CA MET A 38 45.80 -4.65 10.42
C MET A 38 46.99 -3.75 10.78
N ASP A 39 46.79 -2.44 10.65
CA ASP A 39 47.76 -1.41 11.02
C ASP A 39 47.20 -0.56 12.17
N TYR A 40 47.90 -0.50 13.29
CA TYR A 40 47.54 0.30 14.46
C TYR A 40 48.66 1.28 14.80
N GLN A 41 48.29 2.54 15.02
CA GLN A 41 49.19 3.64 15.37
C GLN A 41 48.69 4.35 16.62
N HIS A 42 49.55 4.51 17.61
CA HIS A 42 49.32 5.30 18.82
C HIS A 42 50.32 6.44 18.86
N LEU A 43 49.84 7.68 18.73
CA LEU A 43 50.64 8.90 18.70
C LEU A 43 50.27 9.81 19.87
N ARG A 44 51.27 10.41 20.52
CA ARG A 44 51.07 11.31 21.67
C ARG A 44 51.95 12.57 21.63
N PRO A 45 51.71 13.53 20.70
CA PRO A 45 52.47 14.78 20.66
C PRO A 45 51.92 15.84 21.64
N GLN A 46 50.59 16.05 21.66
CA GLN A 46 49.88 17.04 22.50
C GLN A 46 48.45 16.59 22.92
N SER A 47 47.88 15.59 22.22
CA SER A 47 46.65 14.85 22.51
C SER A 47 46.92 13.35 22.31
N VAL A 48 46.09 12.45 22.88
CA VAL A 48 46.17 11.02 22.52
C VAL A 48 45.47 10.84 21.19
N HIS A 49 46.20 10.42 20.16
CA HIS A 49 45.63 10.03 18.87
C HIS A 49 45.88 8.53 18.64
N GLN A 50 44.80 7.76 18.51
CA GLN A 50 44.85 6.36 18.12
C GLN A 50 44.26 6.23 16.73
N ARG A 51 44.95 5.53 15.82
CA ARG A 51 44.44 5.20 14.48
C ARG A 51 44.58 3.71 14.24
N ALA A 52 43.53 3.08 13.74
CA ALA A 52 43.52 1.68 13.34
C ALA A 52 43.01 1.58 11.91
N VAL A 53 43.64 0.72 11.09
CA VAL A 53 43.20 0.38 9.75
C VAL A 53 43.16 -1.14 9.64
N LEU A 54 42.02 -1.69 9.26
CA LEU A 54 41.82 -3.12 8.99
C LEU A 54 41.35 -3.26 7.55
N ALA A 55 42.09 -3.99 6.73
CA ALA A 55 41.69 -4.32 5.36
C ALA A 55 41.59 -5.84 5.22
N VAL A 56 40.49 -6.31 4.62
CA VAL A 56 40.24 -7.70 4.27
C VAL A 56 39.97 -7.74 2.77
N ASP A 57 40.77 -8.53 2.06
CA ASP A 57 40.64 -8.79 0.63
C ASP A 57 40.07 -10.19 0.42
N HIS A 58 38.97 -10.25 -0.31
CA HIS A 58 38.23 -11.43 -0.74
C HIS A 58 38.08 -12.52 0.33
N PHE A 59 37.03 -12.45 1.12
CA PHE A 59 36.64 -13.49 2.07
C PHE A 59 35.50 -14.34 1.49
N CYS A 60 35.60 -15.66 1.61
CA CYS A 60 34.58 -16.59 1.18
C CYS A 60 34.28 -17.64 2.27
N TRP A 61 33.01 -17.95 2.43
CA TRP A 61 32.49 -19.06 3.21
C TRP A 61 31.55 -19.87 2.35
N ARG A 62 31.91 -21.13 2.09
CA ARG A 62 31.15 -22.07 1.26
C ARG A 62 30.68 -23.26 2.08
N VAL A 63 29.45 -23.69 1.87
CA VAL A 63 28.77 -24.76 2.60
C VAL A 63 28.18 -25.77 1.61
N GLY A 64 28.30 -27.07 1.88
CA GLY A 64 27.68 -28.14 1.07
C GLY A 64 28.67 -29.20 0.56
N ALA A 65 28.16 -30.22 -0.15
CA ALA A 65 28.95 -31.38 -0.59
C ALA A 65 30.10 -31.04 -1.57
N ASP A 66 29.97 -29.95 -2.34
CA ASP A 66 30.99 -29.42 -3.26
C ASP A 66 31.84 -28.30 -2.63
N SER A 67 31.90 -28.20 -1.29
CA SER A 67 32.56 -27.11 -0.55
C SER A 67 34.09 -27.05 -0.65
N HIS A 68 34.73 -27.89 -1.47
CA HIS A 68 36.15 -27.74 -1.73
C HIS A 68 36.43 -26.39 -2.43
N ILE A 69 37.15 -25.50 -1.75
CA ILE A 69 37.74 -24.32 -2.37
C ILE A 69 38.84 -24.83 -3.32
N GLN A 70 38.46 -25.14 -4.57
CA GLN A 70 39.44 -25.26 -5.64
C GLN A 70 40.06 -23.88 -5.83
N ARG A 71 41.37 -23.81 -6.13
CA ARG A 71 42.14 -22.56 -6.38
C ARG A 71 41.59 -21.67 -7.52
N ALA A 72 40.45 -22.00 -8.10
CA ALA A 72 39.79 -21.16 -9.10
C ALA A 72 39.15 -19.95 -8.39
N PRO A 73 39.48 -18.72 -8.79
CA PRO A 73 38.89 -17.51 -8.19
C PRO A 73 37.37 -17.50 -8.39
N HIS A 74 36.66 -16.95 -7.40
CA HIS A 74 35.22 -16.70 -7.49
C HIS A 74 34.90 -15.90 -8.78
N PRO A 75 33.94 -16.35 -9.60
CA PRO A 75 33.59 -15.66 -10.83
C PRO A 75 33.03 -14.26 -10.52
N PRO A 76 33.56 -13.19 -11.16
CA PRO A 76 33.09 -11.84 -10.88
C PRO A 76 31.62 -11.67 -11.29
N ASN A 77 30.84 -10.97 -10.46
CA ASN A 77 29.42 -10.67 -10.68
C ASN A 77 28.50 -11.90 -10.82
N MET A 78 28.88 -13.03 -10.23
CA MET A 78 28.08 -14.25 -10.18
C MET A 78 27.97 -14.71 -8.73
N HIS A 79 26.83 -15.31 -8.38
CA HIS A 79 26.66 -16.02 -7.13
C HIS A 79 26.68 -17.53 -7.41
N VAL A 80 27.51 -18.29 -6.70
CA VAL A 80 27.49 -19.76 -6.78
C VAL A 80 26.68 -20.30 -5.61
N TRP A 81 25.64 -21.09 -5.89
CA TRP A 81 24.79 -21.66 -4.84
C TRP A 81 25.60 -22.52 -3.86
N GLY A 82 25.43 -22.27 -2.56
CA GLY A 82 26.23 -22.83 -1.47
C GLY A 82 27.34 -21.90 -0.98
N GLU A 83 27.57 -20.74 -1.61
CA GLU A 83 28.44 -19.69 -1.05
C GLU A 83 27.68 -18.86 -0.01
N ALA A 84 27.68 -19.34 1.23
CA ALA A 84 27.00 -18.76 2.38
C ALA A 84 27.32 -17.28 2.63
N PHE A 85 28.60 -16.89 2.50
CA PHE A 85 29.03 -15.51 2.69
C PHE A 85 30.24 -15.19 1.82
N ILE A 86 30.16 -14.12 1.03
CA ILE A 86 31.25 -13.61 0.19
C ILE A 86 31.40 -12.12 0.44
N LEU A 87 32.65 -11.66 0.49
CA LEU A 87 33.00 -10.26 0.66
C LEU A 87 34.25 -9.95 -0.16
N ASP A 88 34.11 -9.18 -1.24
CA ASP A 88 35.23 -8.88 -2.15
C ASP A 88 36.27 -7.97 -1.50
N SER A 89 35.83 -6.92 -0.81
CA SER A 89 36.75 -6.07 -0.06
C SER A 89 36.06 -5.45 1.14
N PHE A 90 36.79 -5.35 2.25
CA PHE A 90 36.38 -4.63 3.45
C PHE A 90 37.54 -3.78 3.95
N ASN A 91 37.34 -2.48 4.11
CA ASN A 91 38.32 -1.59 4.73
C ASN A 91 37.65 -0.82 5.86
N LEU A 92 38.22 -0.89 7.05
CA LEU A 92 37.80 -0.17 8.24
C LEU A 92 38.94 0.73 8.70
N GLN A 93 38.72 2.03 8.73
CA GLN A 93 39.64 3.03 9.26
C GLN A 93 38.98 3.72 10.48
N GLY A 94 39.57 3.53 11.66
CA GLY A 94 39.15 4.20 12.89
C GLY A 94 40.19 5.20 13.37
N SER A 95 39.75 6.33 13.93
CA SER A 95 40.61 7.21 14.72
C SER A 95 39.90 7.72 15.97
N TYR A 96 40.61 7.72 17.09
CA TYR A 96 40.13 8.23 18.37
C TYR A 96 41.08 9.33 18.86
N ASN A 97 40.53 10.51 19.18
CA ASN A 97 41.28 11.62 19.76
C ASN A 97 40.77 11.95 21.15
N GLN A 98 41.70 12.02 22.10
CA GLN A 98 41.46 12.49 23.45
C GLN A 98 42.31 13.74 23.75
N PRO A 99 41.72 14.91 24.01
CA PRO A 99 42.46 16.13 24.37
C PRO A 99 43.04 16.02 25.80
N LEU A 100 44.35 16.23 25.96
CA LEU A 100 45.01 16.29 27.28
C LEU A 100 45.11 17.75 27.75
N GLY A 101 44.03 18.31 28.28
CA GLY A 101 44.02 19.66 28.85
C GLY A 101 43.09 19.78 30.06
N THR A 102 43.63 20.14 31.22
CA THR A 102 42.88 20.34 32.47
C THR A 102 41.98 21.59 32.47
N SER A 103 41.88 22.31 31.34
CA SER A 103 41.06 23.51 31.17
C SER A 103 40.18 23.51 29.91
N SER A 104 40.12 22.41 29.15
CA SER A 104 39.34 22.34 27.91
C SER A 104 37.99 21.65 28.11
N THR A 105 36.90 22.35 27.81
CA THR A 105 35.52 21.83 27.64
C THR A 105 35.35 20.94 26.39
N HIS A 106 36.42 20.33 25.87
CA HIS A 106 36.42 19.59 24.61
C HIS A 106 36.13 18.11 24.84
N ALA A 107 35.04 17.64 24.24
CA ALA A 107 34.62 16.24 24.14
C ALA A 107 35.66 15.37 23.40
N ASP A 108 35.76 14.10 23.78
CA ASP A 108 36.51 13.09 23.03
C ASP A 108 35.92 12.93 21.62
N THR A 109 36.74 12.62 20.61
CA THR A 109 36.24 12.39 19.24
C THR A 109 36.56 11.00 18.72
N LEU A 110 35.56 10.33 18.16
CA LEU A 110 35.69 9.02 17.51
C LEU A 110 35.25 9.12 16.05
N PHE A 111 36.13 8.79 15.12
CA PHE A 111 35.81 8.69 13.69
C PHE A 111 35.98 7.25 13.23
N LEU A 112 34.98 6.70 12.56
CA LEU A 112 35.00 5.38 11.94
C LEU A 112 34.57 5.54 10.49
N ASP A 113 35.40 5.08 9.57
CA ASP A 113 35.13 5.02 8.13
C ASP A 113 35.23 3.56 7.70
N CYS A 114 34.14 3.01 7.16
CA CYS A 114 34.01 1.61 6.83
C CYS A 114 33.51 1.47 5.40
N THR A 115 34.23 0.74 4.56
CA THR A 115 33.87 0.48 3.17
C THR A 115 33.80 -1.02 2.92
N LEU A 116 32.67 -1.49 2.40
CA LEU A 116 32.42 -2.87 1.99
C LEU A 116 32.06 -2.89 0.51
N ARG A 117 32.57 -3.87 -0.23
CA ARG A 117 32.21 -4.10 -1.64
C ARG A 117 31.95 -5.58 -1.88
N GLY A 118 30.96 -5.87 -2.72
CA GLY A 118 30.67 -7.22 -3.20
C GLY A 118 30.19 -8.15 -2.08
N LEU A 119 29.31 -7.66 -1.20
CA LEU A 119 28.75 -8.47 -0.12
C LEU A 119 27.68 -9.41 -0.66
N GLN A 120 27.91 -10.72 -0.59
CA GLN A 120 26.88 -11.73 -0.89
C GLN A 120 26.59 -12.55 0.36
N LEU A 121 25.31 -12.72 0.69
CA LEU A 121 24.88 -13.54 1.82
C LEU A 121 23.79 -14.50 1.35
N GLU A 122 23.96 -15.79 1.63
CA GLU A 122 22.96 -16.82 1.39
C GLU A 122 22.43 -17.36 2.72
N SER A 123 21.11 -17.38 2.87
CA SER A 123 20.41 -18.05 3.97
C SER A 123 19.81 -19.35 3.47
N SER A 124 20.29 -20.48 3.99
CA SER A 124 19.82 -21.83 3.66
C SER A 124 19.84 -22.75 4.88
N ASP A 125 19.13 -23.88 4.80
CA ASP A 125 19.11 -24.90 5.86
C ASP A 125 20.54 -25.41 6.14
N ALA A 126 21.33 -25.65 5.09
CA ALA A 126 22.72 -26.06 5.22
C ALA A 126 23.59 -25.02 5.93
N CYS A 127 23.43 -23.73 5.63
CA CYS A 127 24.12 -22.64 6.33
C CYS A 127 23.78 -22.63 7.83
N THR A 128 22.49 -22.81 8.15
CA THR A 128 21.99 -22.82 9.53
C THR A 128 22.51 -24.02 10.32
N ASP A 129 22.56 -25.21 9.70
CA ASP A 129 23.11 -26.42 10.31
C ASP A 129 24.62 -26.28 10.61
N CYS A 130 25.40 -25.71 9.70
CA CYS A 130 26.81 -25.43 9.94
C CYS A 130 27.03 -24.39 11.04
N LEU A 131 26.29 -23.27 11.02
CA LEU A 131 26.39 -22.21 12.03
C LEU A 131 25.95 -22.69 13.41
N SER A 132 24.84 -23.42 13.50
CA SER A 132 24.35 -23.95 14.77
C SER A 132 25.38 -24.84 15.46
N ARG A 133 26.08 -25.71 14.72
CA ARG A 133 27.17 -26.54 15.28
C ARG A 133 28.39 -25.74 15.68
N LEU A 134 28.81 -24.76 14.86
CA LEU A 134 29.89 -23.84 15.23
C LEU A 134 29.58 -23.09 16.53
N LEU A 135 28.36 -22.58 16.67
CA LEU A 135 27.90 -21.89 17.88
C LEU A 135 27.85 -22.83 19.10
N LEU A 136 27.48 -24.10 18.91
CA LEU A 136 27.54 -25.11 19.97
C LEU A 136 28.98 -25.39 20.44
N LEU A 137 29.96 -25.39 19.52
CA LEU A 137 31.38 -25.57 19.86
C LEU A 137 32.00 -24.33 20.53
N LEU A 138 31.55 -23.14 20.15
CA LEU A 138 31.99 -21.87 20.73
C LEU A 138 31.31 -21.57 22.08
N ARG A 139 30.27 -22.32 22.44
CA ARG A 139 29.64 -22.19 23.75
C ARG A 139 30.62 -22.70 24.81
N PRO A 140 31.01 -21.87 25.79
CA PRO A 140 31.84 -22.35 26.88
C PRO A 140 31.13 -23.49 27.61
N GLN A 141 31.77 -24.67 27.67
CA GLN A 141 31.44 -25.66 28.69
C GLN A 141 31.90 -25.09 30.03
N ASP A 142 30.97 -24.80 30.93
CA ASP A 142 31.05 -25.20 32.35
C ASP A 142 29.89 -24.61 33.17
N PRO A 143 29.54 -25.29 34.27
CA PRO A 143 29.41 -24.56 35.51
C PRO A 143 30.36 -25.15 36.56
N GLY A 144 31.50 -24.48 36.76
CA GLY A 144 32.14 -24.42 38.07
C GLY A 144 31.20 -23.70 39.06
N PRO A 145 31.41 -23.87 40.38
CA PRO A 145 30.50 -23.33 41.39
C PRO A 145 30.39 -21.80 41.29
N PRO A 146 29.22 -21.22 41.63
CA PRO A 146 28.98 -19.78 41.50
C PRO A 146 29.88 -19.00 42.47
N ASP A 147 30.79 -18.21 41.91
CA ASP A 147 31.50 -17.16 42.67
C ASP A 147 30.50 -16.08 43.13
N PRO A 148 30.77 -15.42 44.28
CA PRO A 148 29.82 -14.53 44.89
C PRO A 148 29.70 -13.22 44.09
N LEU A 149 28.48 -12.99 43.59
CA LEU A 149 27.88 -11.68 43.25
C LEU A 149 28.88 -10.63 42.76
N GLU A 150 29.22 -10.68 41.47
CA GLU A 150 29.69 -9.48 40.78
C GLU A 150 28.61 -8.39 40.90
N GLU A 151 29.03 -7.23 41.39
CA GLU A 151 28.25 -6.01 41.47
C GLU A 151 27.56 -5.73 40.12
N PRO A 152 26.34 -5.17 40.12
CA PRO A 152 25.70 -4.79 38.87
C PRO A 152 26.66 -3.89 38.08
N PRO A 153 26.79 -4.07 36.75
CA PRO A 153 27.59 -3.16 35.95
C PRO A 153 27.12 -1.73 36.27
N PRO A 154 28.04 -0.77 36.44
CA PRO A 154 27.65 0.58 36.77
C PRO A 154 26.61 1.00 35.74
N THR A 155 25.46 1.46 36.24
CA THR A 155 24.45 2.10 35.42
C THR A 155 25.17 3.14 34.57
N LEU A 156 25.24 2.93 33.26
CA LEU A 156 25.74 3.89 32.27
C LEU A 156 24.80 5.10 32.28
N GLY A 157 24.95 5.90 33.32
CA GLY A 157 24.26 7.14 33.63
C GLY A 157 25.26 8.26 33.87
N GLU A 158 26.46 8.14 33.31
CA GLU A 158 27.35 9.25 33.04
C GLU A 158 27.35 9.45 31.51
N GLU A 159 26.83 10.58 31.05
CA GLU A 159 26.96 11.02 29.68
C GLU A 159 28.45 11.23 29.39
N PHE A 160 29.13 10.20 28.90
CA PHE A 160 30.43 10.38 28.26
C PHE A 160 30.21 11.29 27.05
N GLY A 161 30.65 12.54 27.15
CA GLY A 161 30.65 13.51 26.06
C GLY A 161 31.66 13.10 24.99
N VAL A 162 31.38 12.01 24.26
CA VAL A 162 32.17 11.55 23.11
C VAL A 162 31.41 11.94 21.84
N LEU A 163 31.98 12.85 21.05
CA LEU A 163 31.51 13.20 19.73
C LEU A 163 31.98 12.12 18.75
N TRP A 164 31.05 11.30 18.27
CA TRP A 164 31.36 10.25 17.31
C TRP A 164 30.82 10.61 15.92
N LYS A 165 31.53 10.14 14.88
CA LYS A 165 31.12 10.15 13.49
C LYS A 165 31.44 8.81 12.86
N VAL A 166 30.45 8.18 12.25
CA VAL A 166 30.58 6.90 11.54
C VAL A 166 30.16 7.13 10.09
N ASP A 167 31.04 6.78 9.16
CA ASP A 167 30.75 6.68 7.73
C ASP A 167 30.85 5.20 7.35
N LEU A 168 29.77 4.64 6.82
CA LEU A 168 29.71 3.26 6.37
C LEU A 168 29.18 3.26 4.94
N LYS A 169 29.97 2.73 4.00
CA LYS A 169 29.59 2.58 2.60
C LYS A 169 29.66 1.12 2.19
N VAL A 170 28.55 0.56 1.75
CA VAL A 170 28.44 -0.81 1.26
C VAL A 170 28.01 -0.76 -0.19
N GLU A 171 28.84 -1.26 -1.10
CA GLU A 171 28.55 -1.36 -2.53
C GLU A 171 28.30 -2.82 -2.91
N ASP A 172 27.38 -3.03 -3.85
CA ASP A 172 27.10 -4.34 -4.46
C ASP A 172 26.68 -5.44 -3.46
N VAL A 173 25.56 -5.22 -2.76
CA VAL A 173 24.99 -6.21 -1.83
C VAL A 173 24.00 -7.13 -2.54
N ASN A 174 24.15 -8.43 -2.36
CA ASN A 174 23.21 -9.44 -2.81
C ASN A 174 22.82 -10.34 -1.63
N LEU A 175 21.53 -10.42 -1.32
CA LEU A 175 21.00 -11.28 -0.27
C LEU A 175 20.15 -12.37 -0.92
N PHE A 176 20.47 -13.62 -0.64
CA PHE A 176 19.77 -14.78 -1.13
C PHE A 176 19.10 -15.52 0.00
N THR A 177 17.87 -15.99 -0.23
CA THR A 177 17.25 -16.97 0.67
C THR A 177 16.84 -18.18 -0.16
N LEU A 178 17.19 -19.36 0.32
CA LEU A 178 16.89 -20.63 -0.34
C LEU A 178 15.78 -21.37 0.39
N SER A 179 14.89 -21.96 -0.38
CA SER A 179 13.84 -22.86 0.10
C SER A 179 13.77 -24.07 -0.81
N SER A 180 13.72 -25.26 -0.22
CA SER A 180 13.53 -26.52 -0.96
C SER A 180 12.21 -26.57 -1.73
N LEU A 181 11.20 -25.84 -1.27
CA LEU A 181 9.89 -25.76 -1.91
C LEU A 181 9.78 -24.62 -2.93
N ALA A 182 10.38 -23.46 -2.63
CA ALA A 182 10.14 -22.21 -3.35
C ALA A 182 11.33 -21.71 -4.21
N GLY A 183 12.45 -22.43 -4.24
CA GLY A 183 13.63 -22.02 -5.01
C GLY A 183 14.45 -20.96 -4.27
N ALA A 184 14.76 -19.84 -4.92
CA ALA A 184 15.52 -18.72 -4.33
C ALA A 184 14.82 -17.36 -4.48
N THR A 185 15.02 -16.50 -3.49
CA THR A 185 14.80 -15.04 -3.63
C THR A 185 16.13 -14.33 -3.70
N GLU A 186 16.24 -13.33 -4.56
CA GLU A 186 17.40 -12.44 -4.66
C GLU A 186 16.98 -11.01 -4.32
N LEU A 187 17.60 -10.42 -3.31
CA LEU A 187 17.48 -9.02 -2.96
C LEU A 187 18.80 -8.32 -3.25
N ARG A 188 18.79 -7.47 -4.27
CA ARG A 188 19.92 -6.65 -4.71
C ARG A 188 19.85 -5.26 -4.09
N VAL A 189 20.97 -4.75 -3.59
CA VAL A 189 21.17 -3.34 -3.20
C VAL A 189 22.48 -2.82 -3.80
N ASP A 190 22.41 -1.83 -4.68
CA ASP A 190 23.59 -1.32 -5.40
C ASP A 190 24.51 -0.50 -4.48
N THR A 191 23.96 0.38 -3.65
CA THR A 191 24.76 1.16 -2.69
C THR A 191 23.95 1.48 -1.44
N LEU A 192 24.54 1.22 -0.28
CA LEU A 192 24.05 1.62 1.04
C LEU A 192 25.12 2.51 1.67
N THR A 193 24.75 3.72 2.06
CA THR A 193 25.61 4.65 2.81
C THR A 193 24.95 4.97 4.14
N THR A 194 25.71 5.00 5.22
CA THR A 194 25.24 5.38 6.55
C THR A 194 26.21 6.39 7.14
N LEU A 195 25.70 7.60 7.38
CA LEU A 195 26.41 8.71 7.99
C LEU A 195 25.79 8.94 9.36
N GLY A 196 26.43 8.40 10.39
CA GLY A 196 26.04 8.57 11.78
C GLY A 196 26.88 9.65 12.46
N SER A 197 26.25 10.49 13.26
CA SER A 197 26.88 11.40 14.21
C SER A 197 26.12 11.38 15.53
N ALA A 198 26.68 12.02 16.56
CA ALA A 198 25.99 12.19 17.85
C ALA A 198 24.59 12.86 17.73
N GLU A 199 24.39 13.71 16.72
CA GLU A 199 23.15 14.49 16.54
C GLU A 199 22.18 13.88 15.51
N SER A 200 22.71 13.19 14.50
CA SER A 200 21.91 12.69 13.39
C SER A 200 22.45 11.39 12.80
N CYS A 201 21.57 10.53 12.31
CA CYS A 201 21.93 9.36 11.53
C CYS A 201 21.21 9.42 10.18
N THR A 202 21.97 9.42 9.09
CA THR A 202 21.44 9.44 7.72
C THR A 202 21.81 8.14 7.03
N ILE A 203 20.83 7.38 6.58
CA ILE A 203 21.01 6.14 5.80
C ILE A 203 20.50 6.42 4.40
N SER A 204 21.34 6.31 3.37
CA SER A 204 20.89 6.42 1.98
C SER A 204 21.16 5.13 1.21
N ILE A 205 20.11 4.63 0.57
CA ILE A 205 20.07 3.39 -0.19
C ILE A 205 19.79 3.76 -1.64
N GLN A 206 20.54 3.19 -2.57
CA GLN A 206 20.37 3.36 -4.00
C GLN A 206 20.27 2.00 -4.68
N GLY A 207 19.34 1.90 -5.63
CA GLY A 207 19.13 0.71 -6.47
C GLY A 207 18.80 -0.53 -5.65
N VAL A 208 17.54 -0.69 -5.25
CA VAL A 208 17.04 -1.93 -4.64
C VAL A 208 16.14 -2.66 -5.63
N ALA A 209 16.37 -3.96 -5.79
CA ALA A 209 15.52 -4.82 -6.60
C ALA A 209 15.35 -6.19 -5.93
N LEU A 210 14.12 -6.67 -5.90
CA LEU A 210 13.76 -8.00 -5.40
C LEU A 210 13.30 -8.86 -6.57
N SER A 211 13.93 -10.02 -6.76
CA SER A 211 13.61 -10.97 -7.83
C SER A 211 13.35 -12.37 -7.24
N LEU A 212 12.69 -13.22 -8.03
CA LEU A 212 12.37 -14.61 -7.66
C LEU A 212 12.96 -15.56 -8.69
N VAL A 213 13.75 -16.52 -8.22
CA VAL A 213 14.34 -17.59 -9.00
C VAL A 213 13.59 -18.88 -8.68
N LYS A 214 12.58 -19.20 -9.51
CA LYS A 214 11.64 -20.32 -9.27
C LYS A 214 12.27 -21.71 -9.39
N SER A 215 13.35 -21.85 -10.16
CA SER A 215 14.05 -23.12 -10.37
C SER A 215 15.55 -22.89 -10.39
N LEU A 216 16.26 -23.66 -9.57
CA LEU A 216 17.72 -23.64 -9.44
C LEU A 216 18.34 -24.64 -10.45
N ALA A 217 18.06 -24.45 -11.74
CA ALA A 217 18.59 -25.34 -12.79
C ALA A 217 20.09 -25.09 -13.07
N GLU A 218 20.53 -23.84 -12.90
CA GLU A 218 21.91 -23.42 -13.09
C GLU A 218 22.68 -23.42 -11.77
N LYS A 219 23.97 -23.74 -11.81
CA LYS A 219 24.84 -23.71 -10.62
C LYS A 219 25.17 -22.29 -10.15
N MET A 220 24.92 -21.29 -10.99
CA MET A 220 25.30 -19.89 -10.75
C MET A 220 24.14 -18.96 -11.10
N GLN A 221 24.08 -17.81 -10.43
CA GLN A 221 23.10 -16.74 -10.67
C GLN A 221 23.84 -15.43 -10.99
N PRO A 222 23.49 -14.70 -12.06
CA PRO A 222 24.13 -13.43 -12.38
C PRO A 222 23.72 -12.31 -11.41
N CYS A 223 24.69 -11.69 -10.74
CA CYS A 223 24.49 -10.53 -9.88
C CYS A 223 24.65 -9.25 -10.69
N CYS A 224 23.56 -8.78 -11.30
CA CYS A 224 23.54 -7.53 -12.04
C CYS A 224 23.05 -6.35 -11.18
N LYS A 225 23.28 -5.13 -11.64
CA LYS A 225 22.76 -3.92 -10.96
C LYS A 225 21.24 -3.93 -10.95
N ALA A 226 20.63 -3.30 -9.95
CA ALA A 226 19.18 -3.27 -9.76
C ALA A 226 18.35 -2.95 -11.04
N PRO A 227 18.68 -1.95 -11.87
CA PRO A 227 17.89 -1.66 -13.09
C PRO A 227 18.06 -2.69 -14.22
N ALA A 228 19.09 -3.53 -14.17
CA ALA A 228 19.34 -4.57 -15.18
C ALA A 228 18.66 -5.90 -14.84
N ILE A 229 18.11 -6.04 -13.63
CA ILE A 229 17.42 -7.26 -13.20
C ILE A 229 16.12 -7.43 -14.02
N PRO A 230 15.92 -8.59 -14.66
CA PRO A 230 14.72 -8.83 -15.45
C PRO A 230 13.50 -9.02 -14.53
N SER A 231 12.42 -8.29 -14.82
CA SER A 231 11.11 -8.44 -14.16
C SER A 231 11.16 -8.50 -12.61
N PRO A 232 11.68 -7.46 -11.93
CA PRO A 232 11.71 -7.44 -10.47
C PRO A 232 10.29 -7.39 -9.88
N VAL A 233 10.08 -8.12 -8.79
CA VAL A 233 8.85 -8.13 -7.99
C VAL A 233 8.69 -6.80 -7.26
N ALA A 234 9.80 -6.23 -6.77
CA ALA A 234 9.83 -4.89 -6.19
C ALA A 234 11.09 -4.16 -6.65
N GLY A 235 10.95 -2.87 -6.92
CA GLY A 235 12.05 -2.00 -7.35
C GLY A 235 11.96 -0.64 -6.65
N LEU A 236 13.09 -0.14 -6.18
CA LEU A 236 13.20 1.14 -5.48
C LEU A 236 14.50 1.83 -5.92
N ALA A 237 14.36 3.00 -6.56
CA ALA A 237 15.50 3.72 -7.13
C ALA A 237 16.43 4.31 -6.06
N ALA A 238 15.86 5.00 -5.07
CA ALA A 238 16.61 5.56 -3.96
C ALA A 238 15.72 5.72 -2.72
N LEU A 239 16.32 5.63 -1.52
CA LEU A 239 15.66 5.84 -0.25
C LEU A 239 16.65 6.50 0.72
N CYS A 240 16.26 7.60 1.34
CA CYS A 240 17.03 8.29 2.35
C CYS A 240 16.26 8.31 3.67
N LEU A 241 16.87 7.86 4.76
CA LEU A 241 16.33 7.91 6.11
C LEU A 241 17.21 8.83 6.95
N THR A 242 16.67 9.91 7.48
CA THR A 242 17.36 10.85 8.35
C THR A 242 16.71 10.85 9.72
N TYR A 243 17.40 10.31 10.72
CA TYR A 243 16.99 10.40 12.12
C TYR A 243 17.71 11.55 12.80
N ARG A 244 16.97 12.44 13.48
CA ARG A 244 17.52 13.54 14.28
C ARG A 244 17.25 13.30 15.76
N SER A 245 18.31 13.16 16.56
CA SER A 245 18.19 12.79 17.98
C SER A 245 17.57 13.90 18.83
N SER A 246 17.86 15.17 18.51
CA SER A 246 17.39 16.36 19.23
C SER A 246 15.87 16.51 19.25
N ILE A 247 15.22 16.26 18.10
CA ILE A 247 13.76 16.35 17.95
C ILE A 247 13.07 14.98 17.93
N ARG A 248 13.83 13.88 18.04
CA ARG A 248 13.34 12.49 17.98
C ARG A 248 12.42 12.25 16.77
N SER A 249 12.83 12.79 15.62
CA SER A 249 12.10 12.65 14.36
C SER A 249 12.86 11.75 13.40
N LEU A 250 12.10 10.96 12.64
CA LEU A 250 12.60 10.19 11.51
C LEU A 250 11.99 10.74 10.21
N GLU A 251 12.82 11.23 9.31
CA GLU A 251 12.45 11.67 7.97
C GLU A 251 12.83 10.57 6.98
N VAL A 252 11.90 10.15 6.13
CA VAL A 252 12.09 9.10 5.13
C VAL A 252 11.68 9.66 3.78
N GLN A 253 12.64 9.76 2.86
CA GLN A 253 12.45 10.26 1.51
C GLN A 253 12.71 9.14 0.52
N CYS A 254 11.67 8.74 -0.21
CA CYS A 254 11.74 7.78 -1.29
C CYS A 254 11.91 8.55 -2.61
N GLY A 255 12.98 8.19 -3.34
CA GLY A 255 13.40 8.79 -4.61
C GLY A 255 12.44 8.52 -5.77
N GLU A 256 12.94 8.58 -7.01
CA GLU A 256 12.12 8.79 -8.22
C GLU A 256 10.96 7.82 -8.45
N HIS A 257 11.11 6.53 -8.14
CA HIS A 257 10.03 5.56 -8.33
C HIS A 257 10.17 4.36 -7.39
N LEU A 258 9.04 4.02 -6.74
CA LEU A 258 8.82 2.74 -6.06
C LEU A 258 7.79 1.93 -6.84
N THR A 259 8.21 0.78 -7.36
CA THR A 259 7.36 -0.12 -8.14
C THR A 259 7.20 -1.46 -7.42
N LEU A 260 5.96 -1.91 -7.23
CA LEU A 260 5.65 -3.22 -6.65
C LEU A 260 4.74 -4.00 -7.60
N LEU A 261 5.18 -5.18 -8.01
CA LEU A 261 4.43 -6.16 -8.79
C LEU A 261 4.11 -7.36 -7.90
N TRP A 262 2.84 -7.49 -7.55
CA TRP A 262 2.34 -8.52 -6.66
C TRP A 262 1.40 -9.46 -7.41
N SER A 263 1.46 -10.76 -7.12
CA SER A 263 0.54 -11.79 -7.60
C SER A 263 0.34 -12.85 -6.51
N LEU A 264 -0.66 -13.73 -6.66
CA LEU A 264 -0.88 -14.83 -5.72
C LEU A 264 0.35 -15.75 -5.62
N ALA A 265 0.96 -16.09 -6.75
CA ALA A 265 2.16 -16.92 -6.79
C ALA A 265 3.33 -16.24 -6.08
N THR A 266 3.67 -15.01 -6.49
CA THR A 266 4.79 -14.26 -5.87
C THR A 266 4.59 -14.08 -4.37
N HIS A 267 3.35 -13.89 -3.92
CA HIS A 267 3.01 -13.83 -2.50
C HIS A 267 3.39 -15.12 -1.78
N MET A 268 3.03 -16.27 -2.33
CA MET A 268 3.35 -17.57 -1.74
C MET A 268 4.85 -17.88 -1.73
N TYR A 269 5.58 -17.53 -2.80
CA TYR A 269 7.04 -17.62 -2.82
C TYR A 269 7.65 -16.80 -1.68
N LEU A 270 7.31 -15.50 -1.60
CA LEU A 270 7.84 -14.62 -0.55
C LEU A 270 7.43 -15.08 0.86
N PHE A 271 6.20 -15.57 1.01
CA PHE A 271 5.70 -16.09 2.27
C PHE A 271 6.49 -17.32 2.73
N GLU A 272 6.76 -18.28 1.83
CA GLU A 272 7.57 -19.46 2.16
C GLU A 272 9.01 -19.08 2.51
N HIS A 273 9.63 -18.16 1.76
CA HIS A 273 10.97 -17.66 2.07
C HIS A 273 11.04 -16.94 3.42
N LEU A 274 10.00 -16.17 3.78
CA LEU A 274 9.88 -15.54 5.08
C LEU A 274 9.76 -16.59 6.20
N LEU A 275 8.98 -17.66 5.99
CA LEU A 275 8.87 -18.77 6.95
C LEU A 275 10.19 -19.53 7.09
N ALA A 276 10.88 -19.83 5.98
CA ALA A 276 12.17 -20.53 5.98
C ALA A 276 13.24 -19.71 6.72
N THR A 277 13.38 -18.43 6.38
CA THR A 277 14.32 -17.52 7.06
C THR A 277 14.01 -17.39 8.54
N ARG A 278 12.72 -17.31 8.89
CA ARG A 278 12.29 -17.27 10.29
C ARG A 278 12.65 -18.55 11.05
N ARG A 279 12.43 -19.73 10.47
CA ARG A 279 12.84 -21.00 11.07
C ARG A 279 14.36 -21.04 11.30
N CYS A 280 15.14 -20.62 10.31
CA CYS A 280 16.61 -20.53 10.43
C CYS A 280 17.02 -19.63 11.60
N PHE A 281 16.40 -18.44 11.68
CA PHE A 281 16.65 -17.48 12.75
C PHE A 281 16.25 -18.03 14.14
N GLU A 282 15.06 -18.63 14.27
CA GLU A 282 14.59 -19.23 15.53
C GLU A 282 15.54 -20.34 16.02
N THR A 283 16.05 -21.18 15.11
CA THR A 283 17.06 -22.21 15.42
C THR A 283 18.33 -21.58 15.98
N LEU A 284 18.90 -20.57 15.32
CA LEU A 284 20.11 -19.89 15.80
C LEU A 284 19.88 -19.14 17.12
N GLN A 285 18.74 -18.46 17.25
CA GLN A 285 18.38 -17.71 18.45
C GLN A 285 18.21 -18.62 19.67
N SER A 286 17.65 -19.82 19.50
CA SER A 286 17.52 -20.81 20.57
C SER A 286 18.87 -21.22 21.17
N LEU A 287 19.94 -21.15 20.37
CA LEU A 287 21.31 -21.50 20.77
C LEU A 287 22.06 -20.34 21.43
N LEU A 288 21.75 -19.11 21.04
CA LEU A 288 22.36 -17.89 21.61
C LEU A 288 21.70 -17.46 22.93
N SER A 289 20.45 -17.87 23.18
CA SER A 289 19.72 -17.50 24.39
C SER A 289 20.14 -18.38 25.59
N PRO A 290 20.43 -17.80 26.78
CA PRO A 290 20.62 -18.60 27.99
C PRO A 290 19.32 -19.31 28.35
N ALA A 291 19.41 -20.59 28.74
CA ALA A 291 18.25 -21.40 29.12
C ALA A 291 17.49 -20.69 30.25
N LYS A 292 16.25 -20.28 29.98
CA LYS A 292 15.35 -19.76 31.02
C LYS A 292 15.05 -20.93 31.97
N PRO A 293 15.31 -20.83 33.28
CA PRO A 293 14.95 -21.90 34.20
C PRO A 293 13.43 -22.09 34.17
N THR A 294 13.00 -23.28 33.79
CA THR A 294 11.62 -23.75 33.85
C THR A 294 11.12 -23.61 35.28
N SER A 295 10.30 -22.58 35.54
CA SER A 295 9.47 -22.53 36.75
C SER A 295 8.47 -23.67 36.67
N ALA A 296 8.70 -24.72 37.47
CA ALA A 296 7.78 -25.82 37.65
C ALA A 296 6.41 -25.29 38.11
N THR A 297 5.38 -25.62 37.33
CA THR A 297 3.97 -25.52 37.72
C THR A 297 3.72 -26.40 38.94
N LEU A 298 3.54 -25.79 40.12
CA LEU A 298 2.90 -26.43 41.26
C LEU A 298 1.37 -26.32 41.12
N PRO A 299 0.60 -27.41 41.35
CA PRO A 299 -0.86 -27.36 41.33
C PRO A 299 -1.38 -26.71 42.62
N ARG A 300 -2.13 -25.60 42.52
CA ARG A 300 -2.84 -24.99 43.66
C ARG A 300 -4.23 -25.63 43.82
N GLN A 301 -4.40 -26.42 44.87
CA GLN A 301 -5.70 -26.66 45.52
C GLN A 301 -6.09 -25.41 46.37
N GLY A 302 -7.41 -25.18 46.53
CA GLY A 302 -8.07 -23.92 46.95
C GLY A 302 -7.88 -23.47 48.43
N PRO A 303 -8.74 -22.59 49.01
CA PRO A 303 -10.19 -22.43 48.79
C PRO A 303 -10.71 -20.97 48.64
N GLU A 304 -12.04 -20.89 48.50
CA GLU A 304 -12.92 -19.73 48.31
C GLU A 304 -12.80 -18.57 49.32
N GLY A 305 -13.17 -17.36 48.85
CA GLY A 305 -13.85 -16.34 49.65
C GLY A 305 -13.08 -15.06 49.97
N ARG A 306 -13.21 -14.02 49.13
CA ARG A 306 -13.45 -12.62 49.55
C ARG A 306 -13.63 -11.66 48.36
N LEU A 307 -14.62 -10.78 48.50
CA LEU A 307 -15.07 -9.72 47.57
C LEU A 307 -13.98 -8.65 47.29
N PRO A 308 -14.05 -7.93 46.16
CA PRO A 308 -13.05 -6.93 45.79
C PRO A 308 -13.32 -5.59 46.48
N ALA A 309 -12.29 -5.02 47.10
CA ALA A 309 -12.26 -3.61 47.48
C ALA A 309 -11.45 -2.85 46.43
N GLN A 310 -12.06 -1.79 45.88
CA GLN A 310 -11.37 -0.73 45.16
C GLN A 310 -10.44 0.00 46.13
N ASP A 311 -9.19 0.22 45.74
CA ASP A 311 -8.53 1.52 45.89
C ASP A 311 -7.23 1.57 45.09
N GLY A 312 -7.02 2.72 44.47
CA GLY A 312 -5.95 2.95 43.50
C GLY A 312 -4.55 2.99 44.11
N ALA A 313 -3.63 2.31 43.44
CA ALA A 313 -2.20 2.65 43.48
C ALA A 313 -1.60 2.42 42.08
N PRO A 314 -0.77 3.34 41.55
CA PRO A 314 -0.16 3.18 40.23
C PRO A 314 0.87 2.05 40.27
N PHE A 315 0.83 1.19 39.26
CA PHE A 315 1.90 0.24 38.97
C PHE A 315 3.22 1.00 38.71
N PRO A 316 4.38 0.51 39.18
CA PRO A 316 5.66 1.10 38.81
C PRO A 316 5.91 0.84 37.31
N GLU A 317 5.80 1.89 36.49
CA GLU A 317 6.26 1.89 35.11
C GLU A 317 7.78 1.67 35.11
N GLY A 318 8.23 0.50 34.66
CA GLY A 318 9.59 0.37 34.15
C GLY A 318 9.82 1.39 33.02
N PRO A 319 11.07 1.80 32.74
CA PRO A 319 11.34 2.84 31.75
C PRO A 319 10.78 2.41 30.38
N ALA A 320 9.72 3.07 29.95
CA ALA A 320 9.13 2.85 28.64
C ALA A 320 10.20 3.09 27.56
N PRO A 321 10.28 2.27 26.50
CA PRO A 321 11.19 2.53 25.40
C PRO A 321 10.91 3.94 24.86
N ARG A 322 11.96 4.75 24.69
CA ARG A 322 11.89 6.15 24.21
C ARG A 322 11.13 6.18 22.88
N ARG A 323 9.84 6.54 22.91
CA ARG A 323 8.96 6.53 21.73
C ARG A 323 9.37 7.61 20.74
N LEU A 324 9.42 7.26 19.46
CA LEU A 324 9.60 8.20 18.34
C LEU A 324 8.53 9.30 18.41
N LEU A 325 8.94 10.57 18.28
CA LEU A 325 8.06 11.72 18.49
C LEU A 325 7.39 12.16 17.16
N GLY A 326 8.12 12.06 16.05
CA GLY A 326 7.62 12.36 14.70
C GLY A 326 8.19 11.43 13.63
N LEU A 327 7.38 11.10 12.63
CA LEU A 327 7.76 10.36 11.43
C LEU A 327 7.22 11.11 10.21
N THR A 328 8.10 11.47 9.28
CA THR A 328 7.76 12.08 8.00
C THR A 328 8.16 11.11 6.90
N LEU A 329 7.23 10.77 6.01
CA LEU A 329 7.40 9.86 4.89
C LEU A 329 7.01 10.60 3.61
N GLU A 330 7.94 10.71 2.66
CA GLU A 330 7.73 11.38 1.38
C GLU A 330 8.05 10.43 0.24
N PHE A 331 7.10 10.21 -0.66
CA PHE A 331 7.27 9.41 -1.86
C PHE A 331 7.05 10.26 -3.10
N SER A 332 8.02 10.33 -4.00
CA SER A 332 7.85 11.08 -5.24
C SER A 332 6.87 10.40 -6.21
N SER A 333 6.97 9.09 -6.38
CA SER A 333 6.07 8.26 -7.20
C SER A 333 5.97 6.84 -6.64
N LEU A 334 4.75 6.38 -6.45
CA LEU A 334 4.42 5.02 -6.00
C LEU A 334 3.52 4.35 -7.03
N LYS A 335 3.93 3.19 -7.53
CA LYS A 335 3.11 2.34 -8.40
C LYS A 335 3.06 0.91 -7.88
N VAL A 336 1.88 0.49 -7.45
CA VAL A 336 1.60 -0.89 -7.03
C VAL A 336 0.69 -1.55 -8.04
N THR A 337 1.04 -2.74 -8.51
CA THR A 337 0.21 -3.56 -9.39
C THR A 337 0.02 -4.93 -8.76
N ALA A 338 -1.23 -5.33 -8.55
CA ALA A 338 -1.63 -6.57 -7.93
C ALA A 338 -2.43 -7.43 -8.92
N PHE A 339 -1.82 -8.51 -9.42
CA PHE A 339 -2.45 -9.50 -10.28
C PHE A 339 -3.33 -10.44 -9.45
N VAL A 340 -4.61 -10.51 -9.82
CA VAL A 340 -5.60 -11.39 -9.18
C VAL A 340 -5.84 -12.68 -9.97
N SER A 341 -5.51 -12.67 -11.26
CA SER A 341 -5.38 -13.84 -12.14
C SER A 341 -4.31 -13.59 -13.20
N GLU A 342 -4.13 -14.52 -14.15
CA GLU A 342 -3.14 -14.38 -15.24
C GLU A 342 -3.39 -13.17 -16.13
N SER A 343 -4.67 -12.80 -16.34
CA SER A 343 -5.05 -11.71 -17.23
C SER A 343 -5.60 -10.47 -16.51
N ARG A 344 -5.91 -10.56 -15.21
CA ARG A 344 -6.57 -9.48 -14.47
C ARG A 344 -5.73 -8.93 -13.33
N TYR A 345 -5.73 -7.61 -13.19
CA TYR A 345 -4.93 -6.91 -12.18
C TYR A 345 -5.53 -5.57 -11.73
N LEU A 346 -5.17 -5.19 -10.52
CA LEU A 346 -5.44 -3.88 -9.95
C LEU A 346 -4.15 -3.08 -9.95
N SER A 347 -4.22 -1.79 -10.25
CA SER A 347 -3.08 -0.88 -10.16
C SER A 347 -3.42 0.32 -9.30
N LEU A 348 -2.52 0.72 -8.42
CA LEU A 348 -2.59 1.94 -7.65
C LEU A 348 -1.36 2.80 -7.97
N ALA A 349 -1.60 4.02 -8.42
CA ALA A 349 -0.55 5.00 -8.69
C ALA A 349 -0.79 6.26 -7.84
N ALA A 350 0.23 6.69 -7.10
CA ALA A 350 0.20 7.90 -6.30
C ALA A 350 1.42 8.76 -6.62
N GLU A 351 1.21 10.05 -6.81
CA GLU A 351 2.27 11.03 -7.01
C GLU A 351 2.43 11.88 -5.75
N ARG A 352 3.68 12.14 -5.34
CA ARG A 352 4.04 13.03 -4.21
C ARG A 352 3.25 12.74 -2.93
N LEU A 353 3.24 11.48 -2.51
CA LEU A 353 2.58 11.06 -1.27
C LEU A 353 3.40 11.54 -0.07
N LEU A 354 2.80 12.38 0.77
CA LEU A 354 3.35 12.85 2.04
C LEU A 354 2.57 12.19 3.18
N LEU A 355 3.28 11.64 4.16
CA LEU A 355 2.68 11.05 5.35
C LEU A 355 3.45 11.50 6.60
N ASN A 356 2.79 12.25 7.45
CA ASN A 356 3.31 12.79 8.70
C ASN A 356 2.59 12.15 9.88
N ARG A 357 3.34 11.54 10.79
CA ARG A 357 2.83 11.03 12.05
C ARG A 357 3.50 11.75 13.19
N HIS A 358 2.71 12.33 14.10
CA HIS A 358 3.21 12.99 15.29
C HIS A 358 2.46 12.46 16.53
N GLY A 359 3.15 11.68 17.36
CA GLY A 359 2.49 10.95 18.45
C GLY A 359 1.35 10.03 17.95
N ALA A 360 0.12 10.38 18.33
CA ALA A 360 -1.10 9.64 17.96
C ALA A 360 -1.81 10.18 16.70
N SER A 361 -1.43 11.37 16.21
CA SER A 361 -2.01 11.93 14.99
C SER A 361 -1.27 11.42 13.75
N LEU A 362 -2.03 11.19 12.69
CA LEU A 362 -1.55 10.85 11.36
C LEU A 362 -2.17 11.81 10.37
N HIS A 363 -1.35 12.41 9.52
CA HIS A 363 -1.76 13.25 8.40
C HIS A 363 -1.13 12.67 7.14
N ALA A 364 -1.91 12.45 6.10
CA ALA A 364 -1.44 12.01 4.81
C ALA A 364 -2.03 12.90 3.72
N TYR A 365 -1.21 13.29 2.75
CA TYR A 365 -1.60 14.13 1.64
C TYR A 365 -1.07 13.56 0.33
N CYS A 366 -1.91 13.55 -0.69
CA CYS A 366 -1.56 13.10 -2.04
C CYS A 366 -2.29 13.95 -3.08
N PRO A 367 -1.58 14.71 -3.94
CA PRO A 367 -2.21 15.55 -4.95
C PRO A 367 -2.96 14.75 -6.02
N GLY A 368 -2.50 13.54 -6.36
CA GLY A 368 -3.11 12.69 -7.37
C GLY A 368 -2.98 11.21 -7.03
N LEU A 369 -4.14 10.55 -6.85
CA LEU A 369 -4.24 9.12 -6.60
C LEU A 369 -5.13 8.48 -7.67
N VAL A 370 -4.61 7.47 -8.36
CA VAL A 370 -5.32 6.75 -9.42
C VAL A 370 -5.37 5.27 -9.07
N ALA A 371 -6.56 4.71 -8.98
CA ALA A 371 -6.78 3.27 -8.93
C ALA A 371 -7.37 2.78 -10.25
N GLY A 372 -6.73 1.77 -10.83
CA GLY A 372 -7.07 1.20 -12.11
C GLY A 372 -7.27 -0.30 -12.06
N PHE A 373 -8.01 -0.81 -13.03
CA PHE A 373 -8.36 -2.22 -13.20
C PHE A 373 -8.12 -2.60 -14.66
N ASP A 374 -7.28 -3.61 -14.89
CA ASP A 374 -6.93 -4.14 -16.22
C ASP A 374 -6.47 -3.07 -17.23
N GLY A 375 -5.76 -2.06 -16.73
CA GLY A 375 -5.23 -0.94 -17.53
C GLY A 375 -6.20 0.24 -17.68
N ASN A 376 -7.43 0.14 -17.17
CA ASN A 376 -8.40 1.23 -17.15
C ASN A 376 -8.33 1.99 -15.82
N SER A 377 -8.19 3.31 -15.88
CA SER A 377 -8.23 4.17 -14.69
C SER A 377 -9.67 4.37 -14.21
N ILE A 378 -10.13 3.50 -13.31
CA ILE A 378 -11.53 3.51 -12.84
C ILE A 378 -11.77 4.62 -11.81
N LEU A 379 -10.82 4.88 -10.91
CA LEU A 379 -10.98 5.84 -9.82
C LEU A 379 -9.81 6.84 -9.85
N VAL A 380 -10.12 8.13 -9.95
CA VAL A 380 -9.16 9.23 -9.93
C VAL A 380 -9.54 10.21 -8.83
N LEU A 381 -8.65 10.40 -7.86
CA LEU A 381 -8.81 11.36 -6.77
C LEU A 381 -7.76 12.47 -6.91
N LYS A 382 -8.18 13.71 -6.63
CA LYS A 382 -7.31 14.89 -6.63
C LYS A 382 -7.36 15.58 -5.27
N GLU A 383 -6.20 16.06 -4.82
CA GLU A 383 -6.02 16.75 -3.55
C GLU A 383 -6.60 15.92 -2.38
N VAL A 384 -6.08 14.71 -2.21
CA VAL A 384 -6.51 13.77 -1.17
C VAL A 384 -5.79 14.11 0.13
N GLU A 385 -6.56 14.38 1.17
CA GLU A 385 -6.06 14.62 2.52
C GLU A 385 -6.75 13.66 3.49
N LEU A 386 -5.96 12.86 4.20
CA LEU A 386 -6.43 11.93 5.22
C LEU A 386 -5.83 12.33 6.58
N GLN A 387 -6.69 12.54 7.57
CA GLN A 387 -6.30 12.86 8.93
C GLN A 387 -6.87 11.83 9.89
N ALA A 388 -6.02 11.13 10.64
CA ALA A 388 -6.44 10.33 11.79
C ALA A 388 -6.02 11.07 13.06
N LEU A 389 -7.00 11.58 13.80
CA LEU A 389 -6.79 12.43 14.96
C LEU A 389 -7.41 11.79 16.21
N PRO A 390 -6.79 11.97 17.40
CA PRO A 390 -7.39 11.52 18.66
C PRO A 390 -8.68 12.27 18.98
N GLU A 391 -8.78 13.53 18.56
CA GLU A 391 -9.96 14.38 18.73
C GLU A 391 -9.98 15.45 17.62
N LEU A 392 -11.17 15.81 17.13
CA LEU A 392 -11.41 16.92 16.21
C LEU A 392 -12.62 17.73 16.70
N GLU A 393 -12.43 19.00 17.02
CA GLU A 393 -13.47 19.86 17.62
C GLU A 393 -14.74 19.98 16.76
N GLU A 394 -14.59 19.98 15.44
CA GLU A 394 -15.72 20.01 14.49
C GLU A 394 -16.69 18.84 14.70
N MET A 395 -16.20 17.67 15.14
CA MET A 395 -17.05 16.49 15.37
C MET A 395 -18.02 16.70 16.55
N ILE A 396 -17.72 17.60 17.47
CA ILE A 396 -18.64 17.98 18.55
C ILE A 396 -19.90 18.62 17.96
N LEU A 397 -19.75 19.45 16.92
CA LEU A 397 -20.88 20.08 16.22
C LEU A 397 -21.73 19.07 15.44
N HIS A 398 -21.11 17.97 14.96
CA HIS A 398 -21.84 16.88 14.32
C HIS A 398 -22.64 16.05 15.32
N ARG A 399 -22.12 15.86 16.54
CA ARG A 399 -22.76 15.10 17.62
C ARG A 399 -23.88 15.87 18.32
N GLY A 400 -23.74 17.19 18.48
CA GLY A 400 -24.67 18.04 19.23
C GLY A 400 -26.17 17.90 18.89
N PRO A 401 -26.57 17.75 17.62
CA PRO A 401 -27.98 17.56 17.25
C PRO A 401 -28.61 16.23 17.71
N PHE A 402 -27.81 15.28 18.20
CA PHE A 402 -28.26 13.93 18.55
C PHE A 402 -28.12 13.68 20.06
N PRO A 403 -29.13 14.03 20.88
CA PRO A 403 -29.06 13.89 22.34
C PRO A 403 -29.00 12.43 22.81
N ASN A 404 -29.34 11.47 21.93
CA ASN A 404 -29.37 10.05 22.24
C ASN A 404 -27.98 9.38 22.20
N LEU A 405 -26.93 10.10 21.79
CA LEU A 405 -25.56 9.58 21.75
C LEU A 405 -24.93 9.62 23.14
N CYS A 406 -24.37 8.49 23.60
CA CYS A 406 -23.68 8.41 24.88
C CYS A 406 -22.26 8.99 24.81
N THR A 407 -21.63 8.94 23.64
CA THR A 407 -20.24 9.35 23.44
C THR A 407 -20.17 10.82 23.01
N LEU A 408 -19.48 11.66 23.79
CA LEU A 408 -19.28 13.08 23.45
C LEU A 408 -18.08 13.31 22.52
N ARG A 409 -16.99 12.58 22.74
CA ARG A 409 -15.72 12.71 22.00
C ARG A 409 -15.20 11.33 21.63
N ASN A 410 -14.67 11.21 20.42
CA ASN A 410 -14.09 9.97 19.90
C ASN A 410 -12.94 10.31 18.94
N ARG A 411 -12.12 9.30 18.62
CA ARG A 411 -11.10 9.37 17.58
C ARG A 411 -11.76 9.58 16.23
N VAL A 412 -11.09 10.28 15.32
CA VAL A 412 -11.69 10.72 14.06
C VAL A 412 -10.77 10.38 12.90
N TRP A 413 -11.33 9.82 11.83
CA TRP A 413 -10.70 9.72 10.52
C TRP A 413 -11.43 10.66 9.56
N ALA A 414 -10.76 11.74 9.16
CA ALA A 414 -11.27 12.71 8.21
C ALA A 414 -10.60 12.50 6.84
N LEU A 415 -11.39 12.34 5.80
CA LEU A 415 -10.97 12.25 4.40
C LEU A 415 -11.54 13.44 3.64
N SER A 416 -10.67 14.27 3.10
CA SER A 416 -11.02 15.43 2.28
C SER A 416 -10.46 15.25 0.87
N CYS A 417 -11.28 15.48 -0.15
CA CYS A 417 -10.87 15.43 -1.56
C CYS A 417 -11.41 16.64 -2.32
N ALA A 418 -10.61 17.27 -3.17
CA ALA A 418 -11.11 18.29 -4.10
C ALA A 418 -11.97 17.65 -5.19
N SER A 419 -11.51 16.54 -5.78
CA SER A 419 -12.24 15.84 -6.83
C SER A 419 -12.15 14.33 -6.65
N VAL A 420 -13.26 13.64 -6.85
CA VAL A 420 -13.34 12.18 -6.98
C VAL A 420 -14.06 11.88 -8.29
N ALA A 421 -13.41 11.17 -9.20
CA ALA A 421 -13.98 10.75 -10.47
C ALA A 421 -13.96 9.23 -10.57
N VAL A 422 -15.11 8.63 -10.85
CA VAL A 422 -15.28 7.22 -11.13
C VAL A 422 -15.71 7.07 -12.59
N GLU A 423 -14.89 6.45 -13.43
CA GLU A 423 -15.15 6.30 -14.85
C GLU A 423 -15.09 4.83 -15.26
N PHE A 424 -16.21 4.30 -15.77
CA PHE A 424 -16.29 2.95 -16.30
C PHE A 424 -16.23 2.98 -17.83
N PRO A 425 -15.22 2.36 -18.45
CA PRO A 425 -15.11 2.26 -19.91
C PRO A 425 -16.29 1.49 -20.54
N TYR A 426 -16.57 1.81 -21.80
CA TYR A 426 -17.60 1.11 -22.58
C TYR A 426 -17.30 -0.40 -22.66
N GLN A 427 -18.29 -1.23 -22.31
CA GLN A 427 -18.24 -2.70 -22.31
C GLN A 427 -17.15 -3.37 -21.45
N TYR A 428 -16.53 -2.64 -20.51
CA TYR A 428 -15.57 -3.25 -19.59
C TYR A 428 -16.28 -4.00 -18.45
N ASP A 429 -16.04 -5.31 -18.34
CA ASP A 429 -16.55 -6.17 -17.25
C ASP A 429 -15.74 -5.98 -15.97
N PHE A 430 -16.06 -4.91 -15.24
CA PHE A 430 -15.48 -4.62 -13.92
C PHE A 430 -15.78 -5.73 -12.89
N SER A 431 -16.95 -6.35 -13.00
CA SER A 431 -17.43 -7.35 -12.03
C SER A 431 -16.53 -8.58 -11.95
N ALA A 432 -15.97 -9.02 -13.09
CA ALA A 432 -15.09 -10.18 -13.13
C ALA A 432 -13.80 -9.95 -12.33
N THR A 433 -13.16 -8.79 -12.51
CA THR A 433 -11.93 -8.43 -11.80
C THR A 433 -12.19 -8.18 -10.33
N LEU A 434 -13.31 -7.54 -9.99
CA LEU A 434 -13.72 -7.34 -8.60
C LEU A 434 -14.02 -8.68 -7.88
N ASP A 435 -14.70 -9.63 -8.53
CA ASP A 435 -15.04 -10.94 -7.94
C ASP A 435 -13.78 -11.76 -7.59
N GLU A 436 -12.78 -11.73 -8.47
CA GLU A 436 -11.46 -12.34 -8.22
C GLU A 436 -10.71 -11.63 -7.09
N ALA A 437 -10.68 -10.30 -7.10
CA ALA A 437 -10.04 -9.50 -6.06
C ALA A 437 -10.63 -9.76 -4.67
N LEU A 438 -11.96 -9.88 -4.56
CA LEU A 438 -12.64 -10.22 -3.30
C LEU A 438 -12.29 -11.64 -2.83
N GLY A 439 -12.17 -12.60 -3.77
CA GLY A 439 -11.70 -13.95 -3.48
C GLY A 439 -10.28 -13.96 -2.92
N VAL A 440 -9.37 -13.24 -3.57
CA VAL A 440 -7.98 -13.05 -3.14
C VAL A 440 -7.90 -12.39 -1.76
N GLN A 441 -8.67 -11.33 -1.53
CA GLN A 441 -8.72 -10.66 -0.23
C GLN A 441 -9.15 -11.63 0.87
N LYS A 442 -10.16 -12.45 0.62
CA LYS A 442 -10.66 -13.43 1.60
C LYS A 442 -9.64 -14.54 1.86
N TRP A 443 -8.95 -15.01 0.83
CA TRP A 443 -7.83 -15.94 0.98
C TRP A 443 -6.69 -15.34 1.81
N LEU A 444 -6.25 -14.12 1.52
CA LEU A 444 -5.20 -13.43 2.27
C LEU A 444 -5.58 -13.25 3.75
N ARG A 445 -6.84 -12.88 4.03
CA ARG A 445 -7.35 -12.83 5.41
C ARG A 445 -7.33 -14.20 6.09
N GLY A 446 -7.60 -15.28 5.37
CA GLY A 446 -7.49 -16.64 5.89
C GLY A 446 -6.06 -17.11 6.13
N LEU A 447 -5.13 -16.72 5.25
CA LEU A 447 -3.70 -17.09 5.33
C LEU A 447 -2.98 -16.37 6.47
N HIS A 448 -3.19 -15.06 6.61
CA HIS A 448 -2.50 -14.22 7.60
C HIS A 448 -3.32 -13.94 8.87
N GLY A 449 -4.63 -14.12 8.79
CA GLY A 449 -5.51 -13.87 9.92
C GLY A 449 -5.17 -14.80 11.07
N ARG A 450 -4.81 -14.23 12.22
CA ARG A 450 -5.01 -14.94 13.48
C ARG A 450 -6.49 -15.29 13.53
N LYS A 451 -6.83 -16.58 13.67
CA LYS A 451 -8.18 -16.98 14.08
C LYS A 451 -8.48 -16.19 15.34
N ALA A 452 -9.23 -15.09 15.21
CA ALA A 452 -9.75 -14.39 16.36
C ALA A 452 -10.56 -15.46 17.08
N ALA A 453 -10.11 -15.88 18.25
CA ALA A 453 -10.93 -16.64 19.16
C ALA A 453 -12.09 -15.69 19.53
N ALA A 454 -13.09 -15.69 18.68
CA ALA A 454 -14.29 -14.88 18.77
C ALA A 454 -15.13 -15.48 19.90
N SER A 455 -14.76 -15.15 21.14
CA SER A 455 -15.66 -15.24 22.28
C SER A 455 -15.15 -14.52 23.56
N GLU A 456 -13.87 -14.16 23.69
CA GLU A 456 -13.34 -13.65 24.98
C GLU A 456 -12.31 -12.51 24.86
N ALA A 457 -12.37 -11.69 23.80
CA ALA A 457 -11.57 -10.46 23.78
C ALA A 457 -12.26 -9.36 24.62
N PRO A 458 -11.57 -8.66 25.53
CA PRO A 458 -12.14 -7.53 26.27
C PRO A 458 -12.68 -6.47 25.30
N PRO A 459 -13.69 -5.66 25.70
CA PRO A 459 -14.28 -4.65 24.83
C PRO A 459 -13.19 -3.71 24.33
N GLY A 460 -12.90 -3.79 23.03
CA GLY A 460 -11.93 -2.93 22.38
C GLY A 460 -12.41 -1.47 22.37
N PRO A 461 -11.50 -0.51 22.13
CA PRO A 461 -11.89 0.88 22.02
C PRO A 461 -12.85 1.09 20.85
N LEU A 462 -13.77 2.07 20.97
CA LEU A 462 -14.75 2.37 19.92
C LEU A 462 -14.06 2.60 18.56
N PRO A 463 -14.69 2.17 17.45
CA PRO A 463 -14.27 2.56 16.12
C PRO A 463 -14.22 4.09 16.00
N PRO A 464 -13.31 4.66 15.19
CA PRO A 464 -13.26 6.10 15.00
C PRO A 464 -14.50 6.62 14.28
N ASP A 465 -14.86 7.88 14.55
CA ASP A 465 -15.80 8.64 13.74
C ASP A 465 -15.21 8.89 12.36
N LEU A 466 -16.06 8.88 11.33
CA LEU A 466 -15.63 9.11 9.96
C LEU A 466 -16.19 10.46 9.49
N LEU A 467 -15.34 11.29 8.91
CA LEU A 467 -15.74 12.54 8.25
C LEU A 467 -15.25 12.50 6.81
N LEU A 468 -16.16 12.61 5.85
CA LEU A 468 -15.86 12.63 4.42
C LEU A 468 -16.28 13.97 3.84
N LYS A 469 -15.35 14.69 3.22
CA LYS A 469 -15.59 15.97 2.54
C LYS A 469 -15.14 15.86 1.08
N VAL A 470 -16.05 16.04 0.13
CA VAL A 470 -15.73 15.99 -1.30
C VAL A 470 -16.30 17.21 -1.99
N GLN A 471 -15.44 18.04 -2.58
CA GLN A 471 -15.91 19.26 -3.27
C GLN A 471 -16.63 18.93 -4.58
N HIS A 472 -16.05 18.04 -5.39
CA HIS A 472 -16.64 17.55 -6.63
C HIS A 472 -16.55 16.03 -6.74
N PHE A 473 -17.69 15.37 -6.87
CA PHE A 473 -17.76 13.94 -7.16
C PHE A 473 -18.40 13.74 -8.53
N SER A 474 -17.86 12.82 -9.32
CA SER A 474 -18.43 12.39 -10.59
C SER A 474 -18.37 10.88 -10.73
N TRP A 475 -19.46 10.29 -11.20
CA TRP A 475 -19.56 8.90 -11.62
C TRP A 475 -20.06 8.89 -13.06
N VAL A 476 -19.30 8.24 -13.94
CA VAL A 476 -19.55 8.24 -15.38
C VAL A 476 -19.46 6.84 -15.93
N PHE A 477 -20.48 6.44 -16.69
CA PHE A 477 -20.34 5.34 -17.63
C PHE A 477 -20.01 5.93 -19.00
N LEU A 478 -18.89 5.50 -19.57
CA LEU A 478 -18.45 5.90 -20.88
C LEU A 478 -19.21 5.13 -21.96
N ASP A 479 -19.41 5.79 -23.08
CA ASP A 479 -20.18 5.31 -24.20
C ASP A 479 -19.30 4.88 -25.37
N ASP A 480 -19.91 4.23 -26.37
CA ASP A 480 -19.23 3.91 -27.61
C ASP A 480 -18.82 5.19 -28.34
N VAL A 481 -17.51 5.31 -28.59
CA VAL A 481 -16.91 6.40 -29.35
C VAL A 481 -17.53 6.54 -30.73
N PHE A 482 -17.95 5.44 -31.37
CA PHE A 482 -18.61 5.48 -32.68
C PHE A 482 -20.00 6.12 -32.59
N GLU A 483 -20.86 5.68 -31.66
CA GLU A 483 -22.20 6.25 -31.47
C GLU A 483 -22.13 7.75 -31.17
N VAL A 484 -21.21 8.14 -30.30
CA VAL A 484 -20.95 9.54 -29.96
C VAL A 484 -20.62 10.36 -31.20
N LYS A 485 -19.68 9.88 -32.03
CA LYS A 485 -19.30 10.58 -33.27
C LYS A 485 -20.45 10.65 -34.27
N LEU A 486 -21.24 9.59 -34.38
CA LEU A 486 -22.40 9.54 -35.27
C LEU A 486 -23.46 10.56 -34.85
N ARG A 487 -23.68 10.73 -33.54
CA ARG A 487 -24.56 11.75 -32.99
C ARG A 487 -24.04 13.17 -33.25
N ASP A 488 -22.77 13.44 -32.98
CA ASP A 488 -22.15 14.75 -33.22
C ASP A 488 -22.27 15.15 -34.70
N ASN A 489 -22.05 14.20 -35.61
CA ASN A 489 -22.26 14.41 -37.05
C ASN A 489 -23.73 14.66 -37.40
N TYR A 490 -24.66 13.92 -36.80
CA TYR A 490 -26.10 14.12 -37.00
C TYR A 490 -26.57 15.51 -36.51
N GLU A 491 -26.11 15.95 -35.34
CA GLU A 491 -26.41 17.30 -34.81
C GLU A 491 -25.87 18.38 -35.76
N LEU A 492 -24.63 18.22 -36.25
CA LEU A 492 -24.04 19.11 -37.23
C LEU A 492 -24.83 19.12 -38.55
N MET A 493 -25.23 17.95 -39.07
CA MET A 493 -26.02 17.85 -40.30
C MET A 493 -27.39 18.50 -40.17
N LYS A 494 -28.05 18.35 -39.02
CA LYS A 494 -29.35 18.98 -38.73
C LYS A 494 -29.23 20.50 -38.74
N ASP A 495 -28.18 21.04 -38.12
CA ASP A 495 -27.93 22.48 -38.11
C ASP A 495 -27.53 23.00 -39.50
N GLU A 496 -26.72 22.24 -40.24
CA GLU A 496 -26.33 22.60 -41.60
C GLU A 496 -27.51 22.53 -42.59
N SER A 497 -28.45 21.60 -42.40
CA SER A 497 -29.70 21.56 -43.18
C SER A 497 -30.53 22.85 -42.99
N LYS A 498 -30.64 23.35 -41.76
CA LYS A 498 -31.32 24.63 -41.50
C LYS A 498 -30.58 25.81 -42.08
N GLU A 499 -29.25 25.85 -41.95
CA GLU A 499 -28.44 26.94 -42.48
C GLU A 499 -28.40 26.96 -44.02
N SER A 500 -28.30 25.79 -44.66
CA SER A 500 -28.37 25.68 -46.12
C SER A 500 -29.74 26.12 -46.66
N ALA A 501 -30.84 25.77 -45.98
CA ALA A 501 -32.18 26.27 -46.33
C ALA A 501 -32.28 27.81 -46.24
N LYS A 502 -31.69 28.42 -45.20
CA LYS A 502 -31.61 29.89 -45.09
C LYS A 502 -30.80 30.50 -46.24
N ARG A 503 -29.65 29.90 -46.58
CA ARG A 503 -28.81 30.38 -47.70
C ARG A 503 -29.53 30.26 -49.04
N LEU A 504 -30.29 29.18 -49.23
CA LEU A 504 -31.13 28.99 -50.41
C LEU A 504 -32.21 30.08 -50.50
N HIS A 505 -32.94 30.34 -49.41
CA HIS A 505 -33.94 31.41 -49.37
C HIS A 505 -33.35 32.80 -49.65
N LEU A 506 -32.14 33.09 -49.14
CA LEU A 506 -31.44 34.33 -49.44
C LEU A 506 -31.03 34.44 -50.90
N LEU A 507 -30.61 33.32 -51.51
CA LEU A 507 -30.31 33.27 -52.94
C LEU A 507 -31.57 33.48 -53.77
N ASP A 508 -32.67 32.80 -53.44
CA ASP A 508 -33.96 32.94 -54.12
C ASP A 508 -34.48 34.39 -54.05
N ALA A 509 -34.40 35.02 -52.87
CA ALA A 509 -34.78 36.41 -52.69
C ALA A 509 -33.92 37.36 -53.55
N LYS A 510 -32.60 37.11 -53.63
CA LYS A 510 -31.69 37.87 -54.49
C LYS A 510 -31.98 37.66 -55.98
N VAL A 511 -32.22 36.42 -56.41
CA VAL A 511 -32.59 36.11 -57.81
C VAL A 511 -33.92 36.77 -58.17
N ALA A 512 -34.91 36.73 -57.28
CA ALA A 512 -36.19 37.40 -57.47
C ALA A 512 -36.05 38.94 -57.55
N ALA A 513 -35.21 39.54 -56.72
CA ALA A 513 -34.91 40.97 -56.78
C ALA A 513 -34.19 41.36 -58.09
N LEU A 514 -33.23 40.56 -58.54
CA LEU A 514 -32.51 40.79 -59.79
C LEU A 514 -33.43 40.66 -61.02
N ARG A 515 -34.37 39.69 -61.01
CA ARG A 515 -35.41 39.56 -62.04
C ARG A 515 -36.33 40.79 -62.10
N LYS A 516 -36.63 41.41 -60.96
CA LYS A 516 -37.42 42.66 -60.89
C LYS A 516 -36.64 43.89 -61.39
N GLN A 517 -35.33 43.95 -61.17
CA GLN A 517 -34.49 45.10 -61.54
C GLN A 517 -34.01 45.10 -62.99
N HIS A 518 -33.69 43.93 -63.56
CA HIS A 518 -33.11 43.81 -64.91
C HIS A 518 -34.08 43.28 -65.98
N GLY A 519 -35.36 43.04 -65.62
CA GLY A 519 -36.32 42.34 -66.46
C GLY A 519 -36.03 40.83 -66.58
N GLU A 520 -36.90 40.08 -67.26
CA GLU A 520 -36.81 38.60 -67.43
C GLU A 520 -35.56 38.11 -68.20
N LEU A 521 -34.65 39.00 -68.61
CA LEU A 521 -33.48 38.70 -69.44
C LEU A 521 -32.28 38.08 -68.68
N LEU A 522 -32.46 37.59 -67.46
CA LEU A 522 -31.41 36.82 -66.78
C LEU A 522 -31.27 35.45 -67.46
N PRO A 523 -30.10 35.13 -68.08
CA PRO A 523 -29.91 33.85 -68.72
C PRO A 523 -30.09 32.70 -67.72
N ALA A 524 -30.93 31.73 -68.04
CA ALA A 524 -31.19 30.55 -67.19
C ALA A 524 -29.88 29.87 -66.75
N ARG A 525 -28.89 29.81 -67.65
CA ARG A 525 -27.55 29.29 -67.40
C ARG A 525 -26.82 29.98 -66.23
N LYS A 526 -26.91 31.31 -66.11
CA LYS A 526 -26.28 32.05 -64.99
C LYS A 526 -26.99 31.75 -63.67
N ILE A 527 -28.29 31.53 -63.70
CA ILE A 527 -29.08 31.16 -62.53
C ILE A 527 -28.69 29.75 -62.06
N GLU A 528 -28.60 28.80 -62.98
CA GLU A 528 -28.12 27.44 -62.72
C GLU A 528 -26.70 27.42 -62.15
N GLU A 529 -25.78 28.22 -62.71
CA GLU A 529 -24.41 28.38 -62.20
C GLU A 529 -24.38 28.91 -60.75
N LEU A 530 -25.29 29.81 -60.37
CA LEU A 530 -25.39 30.32 -58.99
C LEU A 530 -25.87 29.24 -58.02
N TYR A 531 -26.87 28.43 -58.40
CA TYR A 531 -27.33 27.32 -57.57
C TYR A 531 -26.27 26.22 -57.44
N ALA A 532 -25.58 25.85 -58.53
CA ALA A 532 -24.47 24.91 -58.50
C ALA A 532 -23.30 25.42 -57.64
N SER A 533 -22.99 26.72 -57.71
CA SER A 533 -21.99 27.33 -56.84
C SER A 533 -22.42 27.34 -55.38
N LEU A 534 -23.71 27.53 -55.09
CA LEU A 534 -24.23 27.47 -53.72
C LEU A 534 -24.12 26.06 -53.15
N GLU A 535 -24.42 25.03 -53.94
CA GLU A 535 -24.28 23.63 -53.52
C GLU A 535 -22.82 23.29 -53.20
N LYS A 536 -21.88 23.66 -54.08
CA LYS A 536 -20.44 23.52 -53.82
C LYS A 536 -20.00 24.25 -52.55
N LYS A 537 -20.50 25.46 -52.33
CA LYS A 537 -20.25 26.24 -51.11
C LYS A 537 -20.82 25.57 -49.86
N ASN A 538 -22.01 24.99 -49.92
CA ASN A 538 -22.61 24.27 -48.79
C ASN A 538 -21.76 23.06 -48.41
N ILE A 539 -21.25 22.29 -49.39
CA ILE A 539 -20.34 21.15 -49.14
C ILE A 539 -19.04 21.63 -48.49
N GLU A 540 -18.43 22.69 -49.02
CA GLU A 540 -17.19 23.26 -48.47
C GLU A 540 -17.39 23.75 -47.02
N ILE A 541 -18.50 24.44 -46.75
CA ILE A 541 -18.86 24.93 -45.42
C ILE A 541 -19.05 23.75 -44.45
N TYR A 542 -19.78 22.70 -44.87
CA TYR A 542 -19.97 21.51 -44.06
C TYR A 542 -18.65 20.86 -43.67
N LEU A 543 -17.74 20.64 -44.63
CA LEU A 543 -16.41 20.05 -44.38
C LEU A 543 -15.61 20.90 -43.39
N GLN A 544 -15.57 22.22 -43.59
CA GLN A 544 -14.89 23.13 -42.67
C GLN A 544 -15.47 23.08 -41.25
N ARG A 545 -16.80 23.00 -41.11
CA ARG A 545 -17.46 22.91 -39.81
C ARG A 545 -17.22 21.55 -39.13
N SER A 546 -17.23 20.45 -39.89
CA SER A 546 -16.91 19.11 -39.39
C SER A 546 -15.48 19.04 -38.85
N HIS A 547 -14.49 19.54 -39.60
CA HIS A 547 -13.11 19.60 -39.12
C HIS A 547 -12.96 20.47 -37.86
N ARG A 548 -13.65 21.61 -37.79
CA ARG A 548 -13.65 22.48 -36.59
C ARG A 548 -14.32 21.84 -35.38
N LEU A 549 -15.38 21.07 -35.58
CA LEU A 549 -16.09 20.38 -34.50
C LEU A 549 -15.12 19.47 -33.74
N TYR A 550 -14.40 18.61 -34.46
CA TYR A 550 -13.44 17.67 -33.87
C TYR A 550 -12.12 18.31 -33.42
N ALA A 551 -11.73 19.44 -34.00
CA ALA A 551 -10.51 20.16 -33.58
C ALA A 551 -10.71 20.96 -32.28
N ASN A 552 -11.89 21.56 -32.08
CA ASN A 552 -12.09 22.56 -31.02
C ASN A 552 -13.01 22.09 -29.88
N THR A 553 -13.76 20.99 -30.05
CA THR A 553 -14.72 20.53 -29.05
C THR A 553 -14.30 19.16 -28.50
N PRO A 554 -14.08 19.02 -27.18
CA PRO A 554 -13.86 17.69 -26.60
C PRO A 554 -15.13 16.85 -26.80
N MET A 555 -14.94 15.66 -27.38
CA MET A 555 -16.01 14.72 -27.71
C MET A 555 -16.81 14.32 -26.45
N ARG A 556 -18.15 14.26 -26.54
CA ARG A 556 -19.00 13.88 -25.41
C ARG A 556 -18.88 12.38 -25.13
N LYS A 557 -18.21 11.95 -24.05
CA LYS A 557 -17.91 10.52 -23.86
C LYS A 557 -18.90 9.75 -22.98
N ALA A 558 -19.86 10.42 -22.34
CA ALA A 558 -20.66 9.82 -21.26
C ALA A 558 -22.04 9.37 -21.71
N LEU A 559 -22.40 8.13 -21.37
CA LEU A 559 -23.75 7.57 -21.47
C LEU A 559 -24.66 8.13 -20.35
N ILE A 560 -24.14 8.10 -19.12
CA ILE A 560 -24.75 8.71 -17.94
C ILE A 560 -23.66 9.35 -17.09
N THR A 561 -23.97 10.51 -16.52
CA THR A 561 -23.10 11.27 -15.64
C THR A 561 -23.87 11.60 -14.37
N TRP A 562 -23.38 11.12 -13.24
CA TRP A 562 -23.87 11.47 -11.91
C TRP A 562 -22.85 12.35 -11.22
N THR A 563 -23.24 13.55 -10.82
CA THR A 563 -22.36 14.51 -10.14
C THR A 563 -22.93 14.95 -8.80
N LEU A 564 -22.07 15.02 -7.79
CA LEU A 564 -22.36 15.68 -6.51
C LEU A 564 -21.36 16.82 -6.29
N CYS A 565 -21.83 17.93 -5.73
CA CYS A 565 -20.95 19.03 -5.32
C CYS A 565 -21.16 19.37 -3.84
N GLY A 566 -20.06 19.62 -3.14
CA GLY A 566 -20.05 19.95 -1.72
C GLY A 566 -20.68 18.85 -0.87
N LEU A 567 -20.24 17.59 -1.05
CA LEU A 567 -20.64 16.46 -0.22
C LEU A 567 -19.87 16.53 1.11
N GLU A 568 -20.60 16.48 2.21
CA GLU A 568 -20.08 16.32 3.56
C GLU A 568 -20.85 15.20 4.25
N LEU A 569 -20.16 14.19 4.76
CA LEU A 569 -20.75 13.03 5.41
C LEU A 569 -20.00 12.71 6.70
N ALA A 570 -20.69 12.76 7.83
CA ALA A 570 -20.21 12.32 9.13
C ALA A 570 -20.89 11.00 9.51
N ALA A 571 -20.11 9.99 9.89
CA ALA A 571 -20.60 8.71 10.42
C ALA A 571 -20.00 8.45 11.80
N LEU A 572 -20.82 8.68 12.82
CA LEU A 572 -20.43 8.72 14.24
C LEU A 572 -20.58 7.33 14.86
N ALA A 573 -19.54 6.88 15.55
CA ALA A 573 -19.61 5.68 16.39
C ALA A 573 -20.06 6.06 17.80
N ASP A 574 -20.78 5.16 18.46
CA ASP A 574 -21.30 5.39 19.82
C ASP A 574 -21.27 4.10 20.64
N GLU A 575 -21.12 4.25 21.96
CA GLU A 575 -21.22 3.11 22.87
C GLU A 575 -22.58 2.42 22.76
N ALA A 576 -23.68 3.16 22.59
CA ALA A 576 -25.02 2.59 22.43
C ALA A 576 -25.16 1.67 21.21
N PHE A 577 -24.23 1.74 20.25
CA PHE A 577 -24.23 0.96 19.01
C PHE A 577 -23.18 -0.16 18.99
N SER A 578 -22.33 -0.25 20.02
CA SER A 578 -21.17 -1.14 20.01
C SER A 578 -21.53 -2.57 20.45
N GLY A 579 -21.18 -3.55 19.62
CA GLY A 579 -21.39 -4.98 19.88
C GLY A 579 -22.66 -5.56 19.26
N ALA A 580 -22.65 -6.87 19.02
CA ALA A 580 -23.70 -7.58 18.27
C ALA A 580 -25.09 -7.40 18.89
N GLU A 581 -25.22 -7.54 20.22
CA GLU A 581 -26.50 -7.41 20.92
C GLU A 581 -27.10 -6.01 20.78
N ARG A 582 -26.27 -4.96 20.95
CA ARG A 582 -26.71 -3.57 20.82
C ARG A 582 -27.12 -3.25 19.39
N VAL A 583 -26.36 -3.72 18.40
CA VAL A 583 -26.72 -3.57 16.98
C VAL A 583 -28.05 -4.27 16.69
N LEU A 584 -28.28 -5.48 17.20
CA LEU A 584 -29.57 -6.18 17.05
C LEU A 584 -30.72 -5.40 17.69
N GLN A 585 -30.52 -4.78 18.85
CA GLN A 585 -31.53 -3.92 19.47
C GLN A 585 -31.86 -2.70 18.59
N GLN A 586 -30.85 -2.05 18.00
CA GLN A 586 -31.08 -0.95 17.06
C GLN A 586 -31.84 -1.41 15.81
N ILE A 587 -31.50 -2.58 15.26
CA ILE A 587 -32.21 -3.16 14.11
C ILE A 587 -33.69 -3.40 14.43
N ARG A 588 -33.98 -3.98 15.61
CA ARG A 588 -35.36 -4.20 16.06
C ARG A 588 -36.14 -2.90 16.28
N ASP A 589 -35.47 -1.85 16.73
CA ASP A 589 -36.10 -0.55 16.92
C ASP A 589 -36.41 0.12 15.57
N MET A 590 -35.49 0.05 14.61
CA MET A 590 -35.70 0.59 13.25
C MET A 590 -36.74 -0.21 12.44
N ASP A 591 -36.83 -1.53 12.66
CA ASP A 591 -37.76 -2.42 11.98
C ASP A 591 -38.55 -3.27 12.98
N ALA A 592 -39.40 -2.61 13.76
CA ALA A 592 -40.23 -3.25 14.78
C ALA A 592 -41.38 -4.10 14.19
N ALA A 593 -41.70 -3.92 12.90
CA ALA A 593 -42.81 -4.60 12.25
C ALA A 593 -42.42 -5.99 11.70
N SER A 594 -41.15 -6.21 11.36
CA SER A 594 -40.68 -7.49 10.85
C SER A 594 -40.62 -8.57 11.93
N PRO A 595 -40.99 -9.83 11.62
CA PRO A 595 -40.93 -10.93 12.58
C PRO A 595 -39.47 -11.22 12.94
N PHE A 596 -39.16 -11.17 14.24
CA PHE A 596 -37.83 -11.49 14.75
C PHE A 596 -37.74 -12.99 15.13
N PRO A 597 -36.67 -13.72 14.72
CA PRO A 597 -36.53 -15.14 15.05
C PRO A 597 -36.45 -15.39 16.57
N PRO A 598 -37.21 -16.36 17.11
CA PRO A 598 -37.22 -16.63 18.56
C PRO A 598 -35.88 -17.17 19.08
N GLU A 599 -35.11 -17.84 18.21
CA GLU A 599 -33.79 -18.40 18.54
C GLU A 599 -32.67 -17.35 18.57
N GLY A 600 -32.96 -16.08 18.22
CA GLY A 600 -31.94 -15.06 18.03
C GLY A 600 -31.39 -15.01 16.60
N LEU A 601 -30.51 -14.05 16.34
CA LEU A 601 -29.80 -13.92 15.07
C LEU A 601 -28.30 -13.88 15.36
N GLU A 602 -27.56 -14.88 14.87
CA GLU A 602 -26.11 -14.83 14.86
C GLU A 602 -25.64 -13.92 13.71
N LEU A 603 -24.85 -12.90 14.03
CA LEU A 603 -24.34 -11.94 13.06
C LEU A 603 -22.87 -12.22 12.75
N LEU A 604 -22.55 -12.46 11.48
CA LEU A 604 -21.17 -12.56 11.00
C LEU A 604 -20.53 -11.17 10.90
N THR A 605 -21.23 -10.25 10.24
CA THR A 605 -20.83 -8.84 10.08
C THR A 605 -21.90 -7.98 10.72
N HIS A 606 -21.51 -7.07 11.60
CA HIS A 606 -22.44 -6.14 12.23
C HIS A 606 -21.78 -4.79 12.52
N TRP A 607 -22.50 -3.71 12.28
CA TRP A 607 -22.12 -2.36 12.67
C TRP A 607 -23.35 -1.44 12.68
N CYS A 608 -23.30 -0.39 13.49
CA CYS A 608 -24.31 0.67 13.50
C CYS A 608 -23.64 2.01 13.77
N ARG A 609 -24.04 3.06 13.05
CA ARG A 609 -23.52 4.42 13.17
C ARG A 609 -24.64 5.45 13.06
N MET A 610 -24.48 6.58 13.75
CA MET A 610 -25.30 7.76 13.50
C MET A 610 -24.70 8.53 12.32
N VAL A 611 -25.47 8.70 11.25
CA VAL A 611 -25.05 9.34 10.01
C VAL A 611 -25.66 10.73 9.92
N LYS A 612 -24.86 11.70 9.48
CA LYS A 612 -25.29 13.05 9.14
C LYS A 612 -24.59 13.48 7.86
N GLY A 613 -25.34 13.76 6.81
CA GLY A 613 -24.83 14.14 5.50
C GLY A 613 -25.47 15.41 4.97
N SER A 614 -24.72 16.14 4.15
CA SER A 614 -25.25 17.24 3.34
C SER A 614 -24.60 17.28 1.96
N VAL A 615 -25.39 17.69 0.97
CA VAL A 615 -24.96 17.82 -0.43
C VAL A 615 -25.59 19.10 -1.00
N LYS A 616 -24.77 19.98 -1.60
CA LYS A 616 -25.26 21.22 -2.21
C LYS A 616 -26.03 20.96 -3.50
N THR A 617 -25.47 20.13 -4.38
CA THR A 617 -26.13 19.73 -5.63
C THR A 617 -25.89 18.27 -5.92
N PHE A 618 -26.94 17.58 -6.34
CA PHE A 618 -26.92 16.20 -6.81
C PHE A 618 -27.64 16.16 -8.16
N PHE A 619 -26.90 15.85 -9.22
CA PHE A 619 -27.42 15.81 -10.58
C PHE A 619 -27.14 14.48 -11.25
N VAL A 620 -28.13 13.97 -11.98
CA VAL A 620 -27.98 12.80 -12.84
C VAL A 620 -28.38 13.20 -14.25
N ARG A 621 -27.45 13.07 -15.20
CA ARG A 621 -27.63 13.42 -16.60
C ARG A 621 -27.47 12.19 -17.48
N ILE A 622 -28.39 12.01 -18.42
CA ILE A 622 -28.29 10.97 -19.44
C ILE A 622 -27.94 11.62 -20.78
N ARG A 623 -27.17 10.91 -21.60
CA ARG A 623 -26.84 11.27 -22.99
C ARG A 623 -28.10 11.64 -23.76
N ASP A 624 -28.00 12.65 -24.63
CA ASP A 624 -29.06 13.13 -25.53
C ASP A 624 -30.29 13.80 -24.90
N TYR A 625 -30.41 13.83 -23.56
CA TYR A 625 -31.51 14.52 -22.88
C TYR A 625 -31.08 15.92 -22.39
N PRO A 626 -31.88 16.96 -22.65
CA PRO A 626 -31.56 18.33 -22.23
C PRO A 626 -31.86 18.59 -20.75
N ARG A 627 -32.67 17.74 -20.10
CA ARG A 627 -33.04 17.84 -18.68
C ARG A 627 -32.31 16.78 -17.86
N TYR A 628 -32.04 17.07 -16.60
CA TYR A 628 -31.52 16.10 -15.64
C TYR A 628 -32.62 15.09 -15.26
N LEU A 629 -32.23 13.83 -15.04
CA LEU A 629 -33.10 12.80 -14.46
C LEU A 629 -33.46 13.17 -13.03
N PHE A 630 -32.42 13.47 -12.25
CA PHE A 630 -32.51 13.94 -10.88
C PHE A 630 -31.82 15.31 -10.82
N GLU A 631 -32.55 16.31 -10.34
CA GLU A 631 -32.01 17.60 -9.95
C GLU A 631 -32.40 17.86 -8.49
N ILE A 632 -31.46 17.61 -7.58
CA ILE A 632 -31.64 17.80 -6.14
C ILE A 632 -30.68 18.88 -5.67
N ARG A 633 -31.18 19.86 -4.92
CA ARG A 633 -30.39 20.96 -4.35
C ARG A 633 -30.63 21.11 -2.86
N ASP A 634 -29.57 21.42 -2.14
CA ASP A 634 -29.50 21.54 -0.69
C ASP A 634 -30.18 20.36 0.02
N TRP A 635 -29.59 19.18 -0.14
CA TRP A 635 -30.04 17.94 0.48
C TRP A 635 -29.30 17.71 1.78
N ARG A 636 -30.03 17.42 2.85
CA ARG A 636 -29.51 17.00 4.16
C ARG A 636 -30.16 15.69 4.57
N LEU A 637 -29.36 14.80 5.15
CA LEU A 637 -29.77 13.49 5.62
C LEU A 637 -29.24 13.26 7.03
N SER A 638 -30.05 12.74 7.94
CA SER A 638 -29.58 12.37 9.28
C SER A 638 -30.35 11.17 9.85
N GLY A 639 -29.69 10.30 10.60
CA GLY A 639 -30.31 9.14 11.24
C GLY A 639 -29.33 7.99 11.45
N ARG A 640 -29.79 6.92 12.09
CA ARG A 640 -29.02 5.68 12.29
C ARG A 640 -28.96 4.88 10.99
N LEU A 641 -27.81 4.26 10.78
CA LEU A 641 -27.57 3.29 9.72
C LEU A 641 -26.87 2.07 10.34
N ALA A 642 -27.49 0.91 10.22
CA ALA A 642 -26.90 -0.36 10.60
C ALA A 642 -26.73 -1.27 9.39
N GLY A 643 -25.64 -2.03 9.37
CA GLY A 643 -25.39 -3.11 8.43
C GLY A 643 -25.25 -4.42 9.19
N ALA A 644 -26.01 -5.44 8.79
CA ALA A 644 -25.95 -6.77 9.42
C ALA A 644 -26.02 -7.90 8.40
N GLU A 645 -25.19 -8.92 8.60
CA GLU A 645 -25.09 -10.10 7.74
C GLU A 645 -25.14 -11.36 8.61
N THR A 646 -25.97 -12.32 8.20
CA THR A 646 -26.11 -13.62 8.89
C THR A 646 -25.31 -14.70 8.17
N PRO A 647 -24.88 -15.76 8.88
CA PRO A 647 -24.24 -16.88 8.24
C PRO A 647 -25.21 -17.60 7.30
N GLY A 648 -24.79 -17.79 6.05
CA GLY A 648 -25.52 -18.59 5.08
C GLY A 648 -25.50 -20.06 5.45
N GLN A 649 -26.61 -20.73 5.15
CA GLN A 649 -26.70 -22.19 5.14
C GLN A 649 -25.64 -22.79 4.20
N PRO A 650 -25.23 -24.05 4.37
CA PRO A 650 -24.19 -24.65 3.53
C PRO A 650 -24.44 -24.56 2.02
N CYS A 651 -25.71 -24.63 1.58
CA CYS A 651 -26.10 -24.43 0.17
C CYS A 651 -26.00 -22.97 -0.31
N SER A 652 -25.98 -22.01 0.61
CA SER A 652 -25.83 -20.57 0.36
C SER A 652 -24.40 -20.09 0.57
N ARG A 653 -23.42 -21.00 0.42
CA ARG A 653 -21.99 -20.68 0.44
C ARG A 653 -21.40 -21.03 -0.91
N ARG A 654 -20.87 -20.02 -1.59
CA ARG A 654 -20.26 -20.18 -2.91
C ARG A 654 -18.79 -20.50 -2.78
N ARG A 655 -18.30 -21.48 -3.53
CA ARG A 655 -16.89 -21.86 -3.57
C ARG A 655 -16.22 -21.20 -4.76
N GLN A 656 -15.14 -20.47 -4.50
CA GLN A 656 -14.30 -19.86 -5.51
C GLN A 656 -12.94 -20.54 -5.48
N LYS A 657 -12.47 -21.04 -6.63
CA LYS A 657 -11.13 -21.60 -6.78
C LYS A 657 -10.17 -20.48 -7.19
N LEU A 658 -9.01 -20.42 -6.54
CA LEU A 658 -7.93 -19.49 -6.85
C LEU A 658 -6.70 -20.30 -7.24
N GLU A 659 -6.08 -19.95 -8.35
CA GLU A 659 -4.87 -20.61 -8.85
C GLU A 659 -3.62 -19.95 -8.23
N LEU A 660 -2.96 -20.64 -7.30
CA LEU A 660 -1.72 -20.14 -6.68
C LEU A 660 -0.47 -20.44 -7.53
N GLY A 661 -0.64 -21.27 -8.56
CA GLY A 661 0.47 -21.82 -9.35
C GLY A 661 1.24 -22.93 -8.63
N ALA A 662 2.16 -23.57 -9.34
CA ALA A 662 3.06 -24.56 -8.75
C ALA A 662 4.06 -23.88 -7.79
N PRO A 663 4.41 -24.52 -6.65
CA PRO A 663 4.03 -25.89 -6.23
C PRO A 663 2.71 -26.03 -5.44
N TRP A 664 2.02 -24.94 -5.09
CA TRP A 664 0.87 -24.99 -4.15
C TRP A 664 -0.45 -25.47 -4.77
N GLY A 665 -0.63 -25.29 -6.08
CA GLY A 665 -1.86 -25.68 -6.79
C GLY A 665 -3.08 -24.80 -6.43
N PRO A 666 -4.29 -25.24 -6.81
CA PRO A 666 -5.51 -24.45 -6.58
C PRO A 666 -5.97 -24.50 -5.12
N VAL A 667 -6.38 -23.36 -4.58
CA VAL A 667 -7.02 -23.24 -3.26
C VAL A 667 -8.50 -22.87 -3.41
N THR A 668 -9.36 -23.42 -2.55
CA THR A 668 -10.80 -23.07 -2.54
C THR A 668 -11.12 -22.15 -1.38
N VAL A 669 -11.79 -21.04 -1.68
CA VAL A 669 -12.31 -20.08 -0.69
C VAL A 669 -13.84 -20.15 -0.69
N GLU A 670 -14.44 -20.27 0.49
CA GLU A 670 -15.90 -20.21 0.62
C GLU A 670 -16.34 -18.76 0.83
N ARG A 671 -17.40 -18.30 0.16
CA ARG A 671 -18.00 -16.96 0.27
C ARG A 671 -19.43 -17.07 0.76
N ASN A 672 -19.80 -16.20 1.69
CA ASN A 672 -21.17 -16.10 2.16
C ASN A 672 -22.00 -15.44 1.06
N MET A 673 -23.09 -16.07 0.64
CA MET A 673 -24.00 -15.51 -0.37
C MET A 673 -25.09 -14.59 0.19
N PRO A 674 -25.61 -14.78 1.43
CA PRO A 674 -26.55 -13.82 1.99
C PRO A 674 -26.00 -12.40 1.94
N PRO A 675 -26.77 -11.44 1.41
CA PRO A 675 -26.30 -10.06 1.30
C PRO A 675 -26.20 -9.42 2.69
N LEU A 676 -25.27 -8.47 2.81
CA LEU A 676 -25.29 -7.52 3.91
C LEU A 676 -26.58 -6.69 3.81
N LYS A 677 -27.45 -6.78 4.82
CA LYS A 677 -28.67 -6.00 4.88
C LYS A 677 -28.41 -4.66 5.56
N PHE A 678 -29.01 -3.60 5.03
CA PHE A 678 -28.96 -2.28 5.63
C PHE A 678 -30.29 -1.97 6.32
N TYR A 679 -30.21 -1.31 7.47
CA TYR A 679 -31.35 -0.84 8.26
C TYR A 679 -31.13 0.63 8.59
N HIS A 680 -32.14 1.47 8.38
CA HIS A 680 -32.00 2.90 8.60
C HIS A 680 -33.29 3.56 9.07
N ASP A 681 -33.16 4.69 9.77
CA ASP A 681 -34.25 5.57 10.19
C ASP A 681 -33.97 7.04 9.83
N PHE A 682 -33.62 7.26 8.56
CA PHE A 682 -33.21 8.58 8.09
C PHE A 682 -34.36 9.60 8.04
N CYS A 683 -34.07 10.79 8.56
CA CYS A 683 -34.74 12.03 8.23
C CYS A 683 -34.03 12.68 7.03
N SER A 684 -34.78 13.03 5.98
CA SER A 684 -34.26 13.67 4.76
C SER A 684 -34.92 15.01 4.56
N GLU A 685 -34.13 16.09 4.57
CA GLU A 685 -34.58 17.45 4.29
C GLU A 685 -34.02 17.89 2.94
N VAL A 686 -34.88 18.36 2.04
CA VAL A 686 -34.48 18.77 0.69
C VAL A 686 -35.14 20.10 0.34
N TYR A 687 -34.34 21.06 -0.14
CA TYR A 687 -34.88 22.35 -0.62
C TYR A 687 -35.56 22.23 -1.98
N GLN A 688 -34.86 21.66 -2.96
CA GLN A 688 -35.41 21.42 -4.30
C GLN A 688 -35.19 19.95 -4.68
N PHE A 689 -36.25 19.29 -5.09
CA PHE A 689 -36.23 17.91 -5.55
C PHE A 689 -37.02 17.81 -6.86
N THR A 690 -36.32 17.66 -7.98
CA THR A 690 -36.93 17.53 -9.31
C THR A 690 -36.54 16.19 -9.92
N ILE A 691 -37.53 15.40 -10.30
CA ILE A 691 -37.36 14.18 -11.08
C ILE A 691 -38.06 14.37 -12.42
N VAL A 692 -37.38 14.02 -13.51
CA VAL A 692 -37.96 13.99 -14.85
C VAL A 692 -37.96 12.56 -15.37
N TRP A 693 -39.14 12.01 -15.64
CA TRP A 693 -39.31 10.67 -16.21
C TRP A 693 -40.28 10.69 -17.38
N GLY A 694 -40.05 9.84 -18.38
CA GLY A 694 -40.99 9.63 -19.47
C GLY A 694 -40.56 8.49 -20.42
N PRO A 695 -41.48 7.96 -21.25
CA PRO A 695 -41.21 6.79 -22.12
C PRO A 695 -40.06 7.00 -23.11
N CYS A 696 -39.73 8.26 -23.43
CA CYS A 696 -38.59 8.55 -24.29
C CYS A 696 -37.26 8.11 -23.67
N TRP A 697 -37.16 7.97 -22.34
CA TRP A 697 -35.95 7.58 -21.62
C TRP A 697 -35.67 6.07 -21.68
N ASP A 698 -36.68 5.24 -21.97
CA ASP A 698 -36.59 3.78 -21.89
C ASP A 698 -35.43 3.18 -22.72
N PRO A 699 -35.16 3.63 -23.96
CA PRO A 699 -34.01 3.12 -24.73
C PRO A 699 -32.66 3.45 -24.09
N ALA A 700 -32.50 4.67 -23.58
CA ALA A 700 -31.25 5.08 -22.94
C ALA A 700 -31.05 4.37 -21.59
N TRP A 701 -32.14 4.18 -20.85
CA TRP A 701 -32.13 3.43 -19.59
C TRP A 701 -31.80 1.96 -19.80
N THR A 702 -32.24 1.35 -20.91
CA THR A 702 -31.87 -0.02 -21.27
C THR A 702 -30.35 -0.16 -21.48
N LEU A 703 -29.72 0.78 -22.18
CA LEU A 703 -28.26 0.81 -22.36
C LEU A 703 -27.52 1.02 -21.03
N ILE A 704 -28.03 1.90 -20.17
CA ILE A 704 -27.49 2.10 -18.82
C ILE A 704 -27.61 0.81 -18.00
N GLY A 705 -28.74 0.10 -18.10
CA GLY A 705 -28.94 -1.20 -17.44
C GLY A 705 -27.87 -2.21 -17.86
N GLN A 706 -27.56 -2.31 -19.15
CA GLN A 706 -26.50 -3.17 -19.66
C GLN A 706 -25.12 -2.78 -19.11
N ALA A 707 -24.83 -1.47 -18.99
CA ALA A 707 -23.58 -1.00 -18.41
C ALA A 707 -23.47 -1.30 -16.91
N ILE A 708 -24.58 -1.20 -16.17
CA ILE A 708 -24.64 -1.53 -14.75
C ILE A 708 -24.49 -3.05 -14.52
N ASP A 709 -25.01 -3.88 -15.42
CA ASP A 709 -24.84 -5.33 -15.34
C ASP A 709 -23.36 -5.75 -15.40
N LEU A 710 -22.47 -4.91 -15.94
CA LEU A 710 -21.01 -5.13 -15.93
C LEU A 710 -20.34 -4.75 -14.60
N LEU A 711 -21.03 -4.08 -13.67
CA LEU A 711 -20.52 -3.79 -12.33
C LEU A 711 -20.78 -4.91 -11.33
N THR A 712 -21.84 -5.68 -11.55
CA THR A 712 -22.29 -6.72 -10.63
C THR A 712 -22.26 -8.05 -11.33
N LYS A 713 -21.59 -9.02 -10.73
CA LYS A 713 -21.48 -10.33 -11.34
C LYS A 713 -22.88 -10.92 -11.57
N PRO A 714 -23.17 -11.51 -12.75
CA PRO A 714 -24.40 -12.25 -12.94
C PRO A 714 -24.50 -13.40 -11.93
N SER A 715 -25.73 -13.68 -11.50
CA SER A 715 -25.98 -14.83 -10.64
C SER A 715 -25.53 -16.12 -11.33
N GLU A 716 -24.97 -17.06 -10.58
CA GLU A 716 -24.71 -18.42 -11.08
C GLU A 716 -26.01 -19.25 -11.17
N ASP A 717 -27.09 -18.76 -10.56
CA ASP A 717 -28.44 -19.31 -10.71
C ASP A 717 -28.93 -19.10 -12.16
N PRO A 718 -29.45 -20.13 -12.84
CA PRO A 718 -30.04 -20.01 -14.19
C PRO A 718 -31.31 -19.14 -14.26
N SER A 719 -31.79 -18.59 -13.14
CA SER A 719 -32.92 -17.67 -13.13
C SER A 719 -32.64 -16.39 -13.95
N PRO A 720 -33.68 -15.77 -14.55
CA PRO A 720 -33.51 -14.52 -15.27
C PRO A 720 -32.85 -13.45 -14.40
N PRO A 721 -31.91 -12.66 -14.93
CA PRO A 721 -31.27 -11.60 -14.17
C PRO A 721 -32.32 -10.59 -13.73
N LEU A 722 -32.23 -10.16 -12.47
CA LEU A 722 -33.12 -9.14 -11.94
C LEU A 722 -32.94 -7.82 -12.70
N PRO A 723 -34.02 -7.12 -13.08
CA PRO A 723 -33.92 -5.77 -13.62
C PRO A 723 -33.20 -4.85 -12.64
N TRP A 724 -32.61 -3.76 -13.15
CA TRP A 724 -31.90 -2.77 -12.35
C TRP A 724 -32.66 -2.37 -11.08
N TRP A 725 -33.93 -1.98 -11.17
CA TRP A 725 -34.70 -1.51 -10.02
C TRP A 725 -34.86 -2.57 -8.92
N ASP A 726 -35.02 -3.85 -9.31
CA ASP A 726 -35.06 -4.95 -8.35
C ASP A 726 -33.69 -5.24 -7.75
N LYS A 727 -32.62 -5.18 -8.56
CA LYS A 727 -31.23 -5.27 -8.06
C LYS A 727 -30.93 -4.16 -7.06
N SER A 728 -31.25 -2.91 -7.39
CA SER A 728 -31.01 -1.75 -6.51
C SER A 728 -31.76 -1.88 -5.19
N ARG A 729 -33.01 -2.36 -5.23
CA ARG A 729 -33.82 -2.59 -4.03
C ARG A 729 -33.32 -3.74 -3.16
N LEU A 730 -32.59 -4.72 -3.72
CA LEU A 730 -31.99 -5.80 -2.93
C LEU A 730 -30.62 -5.41 -2.34
N LEU A 731 -29.98 -4.37 -2.89
CA LEU A 731 -28.70 -3.84 -2.44
C LEU A 731 -28.84 -2.71 -1.39
N LEU A 732 -30.03 -2.12 -1.30
CA LEU A 732 -30.44 -1.09 -0.34
C LEU A 732 -31.39 -1.70 0.68
#